data_AF-A0A2V2S1P9-F1
#
_entry.id   AF-A0A2V2S1P9-F1
#
_cell.length_a   1.000
_cell.length_b   1.000
_cell.length_c   1.000
_cell.angle_alpha   90.00
_cell.angle_beta   90.00
_cell.angle_gamma   90.00
#
_symmetry.space_group_name_H-M   'P 1'
#
loop_
_entity.id
_entity.type
_entity.pdbx_description
1 polymer ?
#
loop_
_entity_poly.entity_id
_entity_poly.type
_entity_poly.pdbx_seq_one_letter_code
_entity_poly.pdbx_strand_id
1 'polypeptide(L)'
;MKTVLFICTGNVCRSPMAEGIFRQAVRGRGEYRVLSAGLGAADGQPPSPYAVQAVRELGIDISSQRSRPLSPELIAQADYIFGMTHSHIDTVMLLYPQAAEKTFLLREFDETLDLFEKDIPDPIGGSYDVYLNSRDQIEQGMVSVLRFIEQGQAAGGRLPTVAIGAERAGYELKEELKHHLEDRGLIVTDCGARLNEPAGSAEYAHAVAQSIADRKAELGLVICPSGNGAGQLANSMAGVRPALISEEAGSETVRQHADANLLCLTGKAASAQEAKRIVDAFLAAKQAAALAERKASKGETRFIAADHRLRAVDPEIFLAIDHERLRQQQNIELIASENFTSPAVMEAQGSVLTNKYAEGYPKKRWYGGCENVDVVEQLAVDRAKQLFGAEHANVQAHSGSSANMAVYFAFLKPGDRMLTMDLSHGGHLTHGNKVNFSGRFFEIIHYGVRKDDERIDYDQLAIMAREHKPKMITVGASAYSRTIDFERMGKIARESGAYLLADIAHIAGLVATGLHPSPVPHADFVTSTTHKTLRGPRGGLVLCKEKYAKEIDSQTFPGIQGGPLMHVIAAKAVCFKEALLPSFKLYQEQVVRNARALGEGMKRNGFRLVSGGTDNHLLLVDVGARGFTGKDCQAALDAAGITINKNTIPFETRSPFQASGIRLGTPAVTTRGMKEGEMAAIADMISEVLLDIKDIDTLRNVRQRVLELTARFPLPY
;
A
#
# COMPACT_ATOMS: atom_id res chain seq x y z
N MET A 1 -2.96 -28.54 34.12
CA MET A 1 -3.78 -27.35 33.81
C MET A 1 -3.06 -26.37 32.88
N LYS A 2 -3.56 -26.16 31.64
CA LYS A 2 -3.00 -25.18 30.68
C LYS A 2 -3.56 -23.78 30.96
N THR A 3 -2.73 -22.75 30.91
CA THR A 3 -3.13 -21.35 31.16
C THR A 3 -3.34 -20.61 29.84
N VAL A 4 -4.55 -20.09 29.62
CA VAL A 4 -4.90 -19.26 28.46
C VAL A 4 -5.10 -17.83 28.94
N LEU A 5 -4.37 -16.89 28.34
CA LEU A 5 -4.39 -15.47 28.69
C LEU A 5 -4.96 -14.64 27.54
N PHE A 6 -6.07 -13.93 27.77
CA PHE A 6 -6.64 -12.99 26.81
C PHE A 6 -6.18 -11.56 27.10
N ILE A 7 -5.75 -10.84 26.07
CA ILE A 7 -5.20 -9.48 26.21
C ILE A 7 -5.98 -8.49 25.35
N CYS A 8 -6.40 -7.39 25.95
CA CYS A 8 -6.85 -6.20 25.23
C CYS A 8 -6.21 -4.93 25.80
N THR A 9 -6.67 -3.75 25.39
CA THR A 9 -6.07 -2.48 25.85
C THR A 9 -6.31 -2.24 27.35
N GLY A 10 -7.57 -2.10 27.76
CA GLY A 10 -7.93 -1.71 29.14
C GLY A 10 -8.42 -2.84 30.05
N ASN A 11 -8.57 -4.07 29.56
CA ASN A 11 -9.12 -5.22 30.31
C ASN A 11 -10.49 -4.98 30.98
N VAL A 12 -11.34 -4.18 30.33
CA VAL A 12 -12.71 -3.89 30.79
C VAL A 12 -13.80 -4.25 29.76
N CYS A 13 -13.42 -4.52 28.50
CA CYS A 13 -14.36 -4.86 27.42
C CYS A 13 -14.01 -6.22 26.80
N ARG A 14 -13.10 -6.23 25.81
CA ARG A 14 -12.84 -7.39 24.95
C ARG A 14 -12.23 -8.60 25.67
N SER A 15 -11.15 -8.43 26.43
CA SER A 15 -10.50 -9.56 27.11
C SER A 15 -11.34 -10.19 28.25
N PRO A 16 -12.14 -9.43 29.03
CA PRO A 16 -13.13 -10.02 29.93
C PRO A 16 -14.24 -10.83 29.23
N MET A 17 -14.75 -10.32 28.09
CA MET A 17 -15.72 -11.06 27.28
C MET A 17 -15.12 -12.36 26.75
N ALA A 18 -13.90 -12.33 26.21
CA ALA A 18 -13.20 -13.51 25.73
C ALA A 18 -12.90 -14.53 26.85
N GLU A 19 -12.49 -14.07 28.04
CA GLU A 19 -12.33 -14.92 29.22
C GLU A 19 -13.64 -15.63 29.60
N GLY A 20 -14.76 -14.90 29.61
CA GLY A 20 -16.09 -15.45 29.89
C GLY A 20 -16.54 -16.49 28.87
N ILE A 21 -16.44 -16.15 27.58
CA ILE A 21 -16.80 -17.01 26.45
C ILE A 21 -15.95 -18.29 26.45
N PHE A 22 -14.62 -18.17 26.60
CA PHE A 22 -13.74 -19.34 26.64
C PHE A 22 -14.04 -20.24 27.85
N ARG A 23 -14.25 -19.67 29.05
CA ARG A 23 -14.60 -20.45 30.26
C ARG A 23 -15.88 -21.26 30.08
N GLN A 24 -16.90 -20.68 29.45
CA GLN A 24 -18.13 -21.41 29.16
C GLN A 24 -17.89 -22.54 28.15
N ALA A 25 -17.11 -22.26 27.10
CA ALA A 25 -16.83 -23.23 26.03
C ALA A 25 -16.00 -24.44 26.49
N VAL A 26 -15.10 -24.27 27.47
CA VAL A 26 -14.28 -25.35 28.04
C VAL A 26 -14.90 -26.01 29.29
N ARG A 27 -16.13 -25.64 29.68
CA ARG A 27 -16.78 -26.22 30.85
C ARG A 27 -17.01 -27.72 30.64
N GLY A 28 -16.33 -28.55 31.44
CA GLY A 28 -16.36 -30.01 31.30
C GLY A 28 -15.38 -30.57 30.26
N ARG A 29 -14.49 -29.74 29.69
CA ARG A 29 -13.45 -30.13 28.72
C ARG A 29 -12.06 -29.74 29.25
N GLY A 30 -11.26 -30.72 29.67
CA GLY A 30 -9.86 -30.51 30.11
C GLY A 30 -9.67 -29.61 31.34
N GLU A 31 -8.43 -29.50 31.81
CA GLU A 31 -8.06 -28.56 32.87
C GLU A 31 -7.47 -27.27 32.28
N TYR A 32 -8.26 -26.20 32.20
CA TYR A 32 -7.83 -24.89 31.75
C TYR A 32 -7.90 -23.83 32.85
N ARG A 33 -6.84 -23.03 32.98
CA ARG A 33 -6.83 -21.79 33.75
C ARG A 33 -6.99 -20.62 32.77
N VAL A 34 -8.12 -19.93 32.84
CA VAL A 34 -8.43 -18.84 31.91
C VAL A 34 -8.25 -17.51 32.63
N LEU A 35 -7.44 -16.63 32.07
CA LEU A 35 -7.10 -15.32 32.61
C LEU A 35 -7.29 -14.25 31.54
N SER A 36 -7.47 -13.01 31.97
CA SER A 36 -7.40 -11.83 31.11
C SER A 36 -6.56 -10.74 31.76
N ALA A 37 -5.95 -9.91 30.91
CA ALA A 37 -5.16 -8.76 31.32
C ALA A 37 -5.26 -7.64 30.28
N GLY A 38 -4.70 -6.47 30.61
CA GLY A 38 -4.67 -5.32 29.72
C GLY A 38 -3.31 -4.65 29.64
N LEU A 39 -2.93 -4.22 28.44
CA LEU A 39 -1.64 -3.56 28.19
C LEU A 39 -1.53 -2.18 28.85
N GLY A 40 -2.66 -1.50 29.03
CA GLY A 40 -2.77 -0.21 29.72
C GLY A 40 -3.87 -0.19 30.77
N ALA A 41 -4.17 -1.34 31.38
CA ALA A 41 -5.24 -1.45 32.37
C ALA A 41 -4.84 -0.86 33.73
N ALA A 42 -5.74 -0.07 34.32
CA ALA A 42 -5.71 0.18 35.75
C ALA A 42 -6.16 -1.09 36.49
N ASP A 43 -5.57 -1.39 37.64
CA ASP A 43 -5.93 -2.57 38.43
C ASP A 43 -7.27 -2.37 39.15
N GLY A 44 -8.12 -3.39 39.13
CA GLY A 44 -9.34 -3.46 39.95
C GLY A 44 -10.62 -2.84 39.36
N GLN A 45 -10.67 -2.41 38.11
CA GLN A 45 -11.90 -1.88 37.52
C GLN A 45 -12.88 -2.99 37.12
N PRO A 46 -14.20 -2.81 37.32
CA PRO A 46 -15.19 -3.75 36.81
C PRO A 46 -15.28 -3.67 35.27
N PRO A 47 -15.69 -4.75 34.57
CA PRO A 47 -16.00 -4.68 33.15
C PRO A 47 -17.07 -3.62 32.85
N SER A 48 -17.00 -3.06 31.63
CA SER A 48 -18.00 -2.10 31.15
C SER A 48 -19.42 -2.70 31.26
N PRO A 49 -20.43 -1.91 31.68
CA PRO A 49 -21.82 -2.38 31.74
C PRO A 49 -22.30 -3.00 30.42
N TYR A 50 -21.91 -2.43 29.27
CA TYR A 50 -22.26 -2.97 27.96
C TYR A 50 -21.52 -4.27 27.64
N ALA A 51 -20.28 -4.45 28.11
CA ALA A 51 -19.58 -5.72 27.97
C ALA A 51 -20.25 -6.81 28.82
N VAL A 52 -20.66 -6.50 30.05
CA VAL A 52 -21.44 -7.40 30.92
C VAL A 52 -22.76 -7.77 30.26
N GLN A 53 -23.49 -6.78 29.75
CA GLN A 53 -24.78 -6.99 29.11
C GLN A 53 -24.66 -7.85 27.83
N ALA A 54 -23.68 -7.56 26.97
CA ALA A 54 -23.49 -8.26 25.69
C ALA A 54 -23.27 -9.76 25.88
N VAL A 55 -22.45 -10.19 26.86
CA VAL A 55 -22.22 -11.63 27.12
C VAL A 55 -23.27 -12.26 28.04
N ARG A 56 -24.02 -11.46 28.80
CA ARG A 56 -25.17 -11.96 29.59
C ARG A 56 -26.28 -12.51 28.68
N GLU A 57 -26.43 -11.97 27.46
CA GLU A 57 -27.32 -12.53 26.44
C GLU A 57 -26.91 -13.96 26.02
N LEU A 58 -25.64 -14.33 26.16
CA LEU A 58 -25.13 -15.70 25.95
C LEU A 58 -25.18 -16.56 27.23
N GLY A 59 -25.79 -16.05 28.31
CA GLY A 59 -25.85 -16.73 29.61
C GLY A 59 -24.55 -16.68 30.41
N ILE A 60 -23.63 -15.77 30.08
CA ILE A 60 -22.32 -15.62 30.74
C ILE A 60 -22.35 -14.42 31.67
N ASP A 61 -21.93 -14.59 32.93
CA ASP A 61 -21.75 -13.47 33.86
C ASP A 61 -20.27 -13.16 34.06
N ILE A 62 -19.85 -11.96 33.63
CA ILE A 62 -18.48 -11.45 33.83
C ILE A 62 -18.42 -10.33 34.88
N SER A 63 -19.53 -9.98 35.54
CA SER A 63 -19.62 -8.83 36.45
C SER A 63 -18.67 -8.89 37.67
N SER A 64 -18.23 -10.10 38.04
CA SER A 64 -17.28 -10.35 39.13
C SER A 64 -15.81 -10.23 38.69
N GLN A 65 -15.52 -10.18 37.39
CA GLN A 65 -14.15 -10.00 36.89
C GLN A 65 -13.63 -8.61 37.25
N ARG A 66 -12.30 -8.46 37.33
CA ARG A 66 -11.64 -7.18 37.61
C ARG A 66 -10.46 -7.02 36.66
N SER A 67 -10.32 -5.82 36.11
CA SER A 67 -9.20 -5.48 35.25
C SER A 67 -7.88 -5.66 36.00
N ARG A 68 -6.85 -6.07 35.28
CA ARG A 68 -5.47 -6.15 35.79
C ARG A 68 -4.49 -5.77 34.69
N PRO A 69 -3.38 -5.08 35.03
CA PRO A 69 -2.31 -4.84 34.07
C PRO A 69 -1.65 -6.15 33.65
N LEU A 70 -1.18 -6.21 32.41
CA LEU A 70 -0.32 -7.29 31.95
C LEU A 70 1.00 -7.25 32.72
N SER A 71 1.44 -8.40 33.23
CA SER A 71 2.67 -8.51 34.02
C SER A 71 3.59 -9.62 33.50
N PRO A 72 4.90 -9.55 33.78
CA PRO A 72 5.84 -10.63 33.43
C PRO A 72 5.41 -12.00 33.98
N GLU A 73 4.81 -12.03 35.17
CA GLU A 73 4.36 -13.26 35.83
C GLU A 73 3.17 -13.89 35.09
N LEU A 74 2.23 -13.08 34.62
CA LEU A 74 1.10 -13.55 33.81
C LEU A 74 1.57 -14.12 32.48
N ILE A 75 2.55 -13.46 31.85
CA ILE A 75 3.18 -13.93 30.61
C ILE A 75 3.93 -15.24 30.83
N ALA A 76 4.69 -15.35 31.92
CA ALA A 76 5.42 -16.57 32.25
C ALA A 76 4.47 -17.76 32.51
N GLN A 77 3.34 -17.51 33.18
CA GLN A 77 2.34 -18.53 33.50
C GLN A 77 1.49 -18.96 32.31
N ALA A 78 1.33 -18.13 31.28
CA ALA A 78 0.50 -18.43 30.13
C ALA A 78 1.15 -19.47 29.21
N ASP A 79 0.39 -20.50 28.81
CA ASP A 79 0.76 -21.44 27.75
C ASP A 79 0.32 -20.92 26.38
N TYR A 80 -0.78 -20.16 26.34
CA TYR A 80 -1.25 -19.45 25.15
C TYR A 80 -1.71 -18.05 25.52
N ILE A 81 -1.38 -17.08 24.68
CA ILE A 81 -1.71 -15.68 24.82
C ILE A 81 -2.47 -15.25 23.56
N PHE A 82 -3.68 -14.71 23.73
CA PHE A 82 -4.51 -14.26 22.62
C PHE A 82 -4.78 -12.76 22.70
N GLY A 83 -4.29 -12.02 21.70
CA GLY A 83 -4.56 -10.59 21.54
C GLY A 83 -5.76 -10.32 20.63
N MET A 84 -6.48 -9.24 20.91
CA MET A 84 -7.64 -8.84 20.09
C MET A 84 -7.28 -8.13 18.79
N THR A 85 -6.05 -7.60 18.68
CA THR A 85 -5.59 -6.84 17.51
C THR A 85 -4.09 -7.10 17.30
N HIS A 86 -3.60 -6.87 16.08
CA HIS A 86 -2.17 -6.97 15.76
C HIS A 86 -1.33 -6.07 16.68
N SER A 87 -1.83 -4.87 17.03
CA SER A 87 -1.14 -3.99 17.98
C SER A 87 -0.97 -4.62 19.37
N HIS A 88 -1.88 -5.49 19.81
CA HIS A 88 -1.70 -6.20 21.08
C HIS A 88 -0.57 -7.24 20.98
N ILE A 89 -0.52 -7.98 19.87
CA ILE A 89 0.52 -8.98 19.60
C ILE A 89 1.89 -8.32 19.55
N ASP A 90 2.01 -7.25 18.76
CA ASP A 90 3.25 -6.49 18.61
C ASP A 90 3.72 -5.95 19.97
N THR A 91 2.81 -5.46 20.82
CA THR A 91 3.16 -4.95 22.15
C THR A 91 3.64 -6.06 23.09
N VAL A 92 3.00 -7.24 23.06
CA VAL A 92 3.44 -8.39 23.87
C VAL A 92 4.80 -8.89 23.38
N MET A 93 5.02 -8.97 22.06
CA MET A 93 6.31 -9.38 21.48
C MET A 93 7.42 -8.38 21.79
N LEU A 94 7.11 -7.09 21.82
CA LEU A 94 8.07 -6.04 22.17
C LEU A 94 8.46 -6.08 23.65
N LEU A 95 7.47 -6.18 24.55
CA LEU A 95 7.70 -6.15 26.00
C LEU A 95 8.21 -7.50 26.54
N TYR A 96 7.82 -8.60 25.89
CA TYR A 96 8.12 -9.97 26.30
C TYR A 96 8.49 -10.88 25.11
N PRO A 97 9.66 -10.68 24.48
CA PRO A 97 10.06 -11.43 23.28
C PRO A 97 10.04 -12.95 23.46
N GLN A 98 10.34 -13.44 24.66
CA GLN A 98 10.28 -14.86 25.03
C GLN A 98 8.89 -15.49 24.93
N ALA A 99 7.84 -14.69 24.80
CA ALA A 99 6.46 -15.15 24.67
C ALA A 99 5.97 -15.21 23.22
N ALA A 100 6.81 -14.88 22.23
CA ALA A 100 6.43 -14.80 20.83
C ALA A 100 5.80 -16.10 20.30
N GLU A 101 6.40 -17.26 20.62
CA GLU A 101 5.94 -18.58 20.15
C GLU A 101 4.58 -19.02 20.72
N LYS A 102 4.10 -18.31 21.75
CA LYS A 102 2.84 -18.59 22.43
C LYS A 102 1.84 -17.42 22.37
N THR A 103 2.09 -16.44 21.50
CA THR A 103 1.24 -15.24 21.36
C THR A 103 0.60 -15.21 19.97
N PHE A 104 -0.73 -15.15 19.93
CA PHE A 104 -1.54 -15.30 18.73
C PHE A 104 -2.67 -14.26 18.67
N LEU A 105 -3.14 -13.92 17.47
CA LEU A 105 -4.40 -13.20 17.31
C LEU A 105 -5.59 -14.11 17.63
N LEU A 106 -6.64 -13.55 18.25
CA LEU A 106 -7.84 -14.33 18.54
C LEU A 106 -8.49 -14.91 17.26
N ARG A 107 -8.42 -14.18 16.15
CA ARG A 107 -8.95 -14.61 14.84
C ARG A 107 -7.84 -15.04 13.87
N GLU A 108 -6.67 -15.44 14.39
CA GLU A 108 -5.51 -15.81 13.56
C GLU A 108 -5.81 -16.99 12.62
N PHE A 109 -6.49 -18.00 13.15
CA PHE A 109 -6.77 -19.28 12.50
C PHE A 109 -8.09 -19.31 11.72
N ASP A 110 -8.70 -18.14 11.49
CA ASP A 110 -9.82 -18.01 10.57
C ASP A 110 -9.29 -17.78 9.15
N GLU A 111 -9.41 -18.81 8.31
CA GLU A 111 -8.96 -18.81 6.91
C GLU A 111 -9.94 -18.08 5.98
N THR A 112 -11.12 -17.70 6.48
CA THR A 112 -12.13 -16.99 5.68
C THR A 112 -11.94 -15.47 5.66
N LEU A 113 -10.98 -14.96 6.43
CA LEU A 113 -10.71 -13.53 6.63
C LEU A 113 -9.36 -13.13 6.06
N ASP A 114 -9.33 -11.96 5.41
CA ASP A 114 -8.08 -11.32 5.01
C ASP A 114 -7.30 -10.82 6.23
N LEU A 115 -5.98 -10.63 6.07
CA LEU A 115 -5.05 -10.25 7.16
C LEU A 115 -5.51 -9.01 7.96
N PHE A 116 -6.12 -8.03 7.31
CA PHE A 116 -6.57 -6.79 7.96
C PHE A 116 -7.95 -6.91 8.64
N GLU A 117 -8.72 -7.96 8.34
CA GLU A 117 -10.06 -8.20 8.92
C GLU A 117 -10.01 -9.01 10.22
N LYS A 118 -8.83 -9.47 10.62
CA LYS A 118 -8.60 -10.31 11.81
C LYS A 118 -8.56 -9.53 13.13
N ASP A 119 -8.46 -8.20 13.07
CA ASP A 119 -8.53 -7.34 14.26
C ASP A 119 -9.97 -7.21 14.77
N ILE A 120 -10.12 -7.24 16.10
CA ILE A 120 -11.38 -6.96 16.79
C ILE A 120 -11.33 -5.52 17.34
N PRO A 121 -12.06 -4.57 16.73
CA PRO A 121 -12.07 -3.16 17.13
C PRO A 121 -12.42 -2.96 18.60
N ASP A 122 -11.90 -1.89 19.22
CA ASP A 122 -12.24 -1.59 20.62
C ASP A 122 -13.66 -0.99 20.73
N PRO A 123 -14.59 -1.64 21.45
CA PRO A 123 -15.95 -1.10 21.58
C PRO A 123 -16.07 0.03 22.60
N ILE A 124 -14.99 0.38 23.32
CA ILE A 124 -15.04 1.38 24.40
C ILE A 124 -15.58 2.73 23.91
N GLY A 125 -16.59 3.26 24.61
CA GLY A 125 -17.23 4.53 24.27
C GLY A 125 -18.20 4.46 23.08
N GLY A 126 -18.36 3.30 22.45
CA GLY A 126 -19.32 3.08 21.37
C GLY A 126 -20.75 2.78 21.85
N SER A 127 -21.68 2.62 20.88
CA SER A 127 -23.04 2.16 21.16
C SER A 127 -23.07 0.70 21.60
N TYR A 128 -24.18 0.26 22.18
CA TYR A 128 -24.35 -1.14 22.57
C TYR A 128 -24.16 -2.12 21.39
N ASP A 129 -24.58 -1.75 20.18
CA ASP A 129 -24.38 -2.56 18.97
C ASP A 129 -22.90 -2.80 18.63
N VAL A 130 -22.02 -1.85 18.95
CA VAL A 130 -20.57 -2.04 18.77
C VAL A 130 -20.04 -3.11 19.72
N TYR A 131 -20.56 -3.15 20.96
CA TYR A 131 -20.22 -4.21 21.91
C TYR A 131 -20.74 -5.57 21.46
N LEU A 132 -21.95 -5.63 20.88
CA LEU A 132 -22.50 -6.86 20.29
C LEU A 132 -21.63 -7.35 19.12
N ASN A 133 -21.24 -6.46 18.21
CA ASN A 133 -20.35 -6.82 17.10
C ASN A 133 -18.98 -7.33 17.60
N SER A 134 -18.39 -6.69 18.61
CA SER A 134 -17.15 -7.18 19.22
C SER A 134 -17.33 -8.56 19.87
N ARG A 135 -18.45 -8.79 20.56
CA ARG A 135 -18.79 -10.10 21.15
C ARG A 135 -18.88 -11.18 20.07
N ASP A 136 -19.61 -10.90 18.99
CA ASP A 136 -19.86 -11.87 17.92
C ASP A 136 -18.55 -12.26 17.21
N GLN A 137 -17.66 -11.29 16.98
CA GLN A 137 -16.32 -11.56 16.43
C GLN A 137 -15.44 -12.39 17.39
N ILE A 138 -15.55 -12.15 18.70
CA ILE A 138 -14.85 -12.96 19.72
C ILE A 138 -15.38 -14.40 19.71
N GLU A 139 -16.70 -14.59 19.64
CA GLU A 139 -17.33 -15.92 19.58
C GLU A 139 -16.90 -16.69 18.32
N GLN A 140 -16.91 -16.03 17.15
CA GLN A 140 -16.45 -16.61 15.89
C GLN A 140 -14.99 -17.06 15.95
N GLY A 141 -14.09 -16.19 16.43
CA GLY A 141 -12.67 -16.53 16.59
C GLY A 141 -12.47 -17.70 17.56
N MET A 142 -13.32 -17.82 18.58
CA MET A 142 -13.19 -18.83 19.62
C MET A 142 -13.25 -20.27 19.10
N VAL A 143 -14.04 -20.52 18.06
CA VAL A 143 -14.16 -21.84 17.42
C VAL A 143 -12.81 -22.31 16.88
N SER A 144 -12.09 -21.42 16.21
CA SER A 144 -10.76 -21.71 15.64
C SER A 144 -9.68 -21.85 16.71
N VAL A 145 -9.75 -21.05 17.77
CA VAL A 145 -8.81 -21.10 18.91
C VAL A 145 -8.92 -22.42 19.66
N LEU A 146 -10.13 -22.90 19.93
CA LEU A 146 -10.34 -24.19 20.60
C LEU A 146 -9.76 -25.33 19.77
N ARG A 147 -10.02 -25.33 18.46
CA ARG A 147 -9.45 -26.31 17.53
C ARG A 147 -7.92 -26.28 17.56
N PHE A 148 -7.32 -25.11 17.53
CA PHE A 148 -5.86 -24.94 17.60
C PHE A 148 -5.28 -25.47 18.92
N ILE A 149 -5.89 -25.12 20.06
CA ILE A 149 -5.42 -25.57 21.38
C ILE A 149 -5.57 -27.09 21.54
N GLU A 150 -6.66 -27.68 21.03
CA GLU A 150 -6.90 -29.13 20.99
C GLU A 150 -5.91 -29.84 20.06
N GLN A 151 -5.59 -29.27 18.89
CA GLN A 151 -4.55 -29.79 18.00
C GLN A 151 -3.15 -29.67 18.61
N GLY A 152 -2.89 -28.59 19.36
CA GLY A 152 -1.70 -28.39 20.19
C GLY A 152 -1.66 -29.24 21.48
N GLN A 153 -2.69 -30.05 21.77
CA GLN A 153 -2.59 -31.13 22.76
C GLN A 153 -1.89 -32.37 22.18
N ALA A 154 -1.78 -32.48 20.86
CA ALA A 154 -1.14 -33.63 20.19
C ALA A 154 0.35 -33.43 19.89
N ALA A 155 0.94 -32.24 20.12
CA ALA A 155 2.33 -31.95 19.77
C ALA A 155 2.95 -30.86 20.66
N GLY A 156 3.94 -31.23 21.47
CA GLY A 156 4.84 -30.32 22.18
C GLY A 156 6.28 -30.60 21.77
N GLY A 157 6.95 -29.60 21.19
CA GLY A 157 8.31 -29.68 20.64
C GLY A 157 8.33 -30.37 19.27
N ARG A 158 8.69 -29.65 18.19
CA ARG A 158 8.90 -30.30 16.89
C ARG A 158 10.23 -31.06 16.95
N LEU A 159 10.17 -32.25 17.55
CA LEU A 159 11.21 -33.27 17.42
C LEU A 159 11.34 -33.59 15.92
N PRO A 160 12.56 -33.83 15.41
CA PRO A 160 12.74 -34.06 13.98
C PRO A 160 11.89 -35.25 13.52
N THR A 161 11.03 -35.00 12.52
CA THR A 161 10.05 -35.98 12.02
C THR A 161 10.64 -36.82 10.89
N VAL A 162 10.57 -38.14 11.01
CA VAL A 162 11.10 -39.12 10.04
C VAL A 162 9.97 -40.00 9.52
N ALA A 163 9.80 -40.11 8.20
CA ALA A 163 8.83 -41.04 7.61
C ALA A 163 9.54 -42.37 7.26
N ILE A 164 8.99 -43.52 7.67
CA ILE A 164 9.57 -44.84 7.36
C ILE A 164 8.57 -45.70 6.60
N GLY A 165 9.03 -46.44 5.59
CA GLY A 165 8.18 -47.35 4.82
C GLY A 165 8.94 -48.60 4.41
N ALA A 166 8.27 -49.74 4.37
CA ALA A 166 8.85 -50.98 3.89
C ALA A 166 7.81 -51.88 3.23
N GLU A 167 8.28 -52.69 2.30
CA GLU A 167 7.54 -53.86 1.79
C GLU A 167 7.49 -54.98 2.82
N ARG A 168 6.60 -55.97 2.62
CA ARG A 168 6.43 -57.12 3.53
C ARG A 168 7.76 -57.82 3.88
N ALA A 169 8.67 -57.96 2.91
CA ALA A 169 9.97 -58.59 3.13
C ALA A 169 10.92 -57.77 4.02
N GLY A 170 10.69 -56.46 4.16
CA GLY A 170 11.46 -55.56 5.01
C GLY A 170 10.74 -55.16 6.30
N TYR A 171 9.58 -55.77 6.60
CA TYR A 171 8.73 -55.39 7.73
C TYR A 171 9.46 -55.49 9.09
N GLU A 172 10.13 -56.62 9.35
CA GLU A 172 10.83 -56.84 10.62
C GLU A 172 11.95 -55.80 10.81
N LEU A 173 12.70 -55.50 9.75
CA LEU A 173 13.74 -54.49 9.78
C LEU A 173 13.18 -53.06 9.97
N LYS A 174 12.02 -52.77 9.39
CA LYS A 174 11.31 -51.50 9.54
C LYS A 174 10.90 -51.27 10.99
N GLU A 175 10.30 -52.26 11.63
CA GLU A 175 9.89 -52.16 13.04
C GLU A 175 11.09 -51.99 13.97
N GLU A 176 12.19 -52.70 13.70
CA GLU A 176 13.43 -52.53 14.46
C GLU A 176 14.05 -51.13 14.30
N LEU A 177 14.07 -50.58 13.09
CA LEU A 177 14.60 -49.24 12.82
C LEU A 177 13.68 -48.14 13.34
N LYS A 178 12.36 -48.36 13.31
CA LYS A 178 11.37 -47.46 13.89
C LYS A 178 11.60 -47.32 15.40
N HIS A 179 11.72 -48.45 16.12
CA HIS A 179 12.05 -48.42 17.54
C HIS A 179 13.39 -47.74 17.81
N HIS A 180 14.42 -48.04 17.01
CA HIS A 180 15.73 -47.40 17.14
C HIS A 180 15.69 -45.87 16.93
N LEU A 181 14.87 -45.38 15.99
CA LEU A 181 14.66 -43.95 15.75
C LEU A 181 13.86 -43.27 16.88
N GLU A 182 12.83 -43.95 17.39
CA GLU A 182 12.01 -43.50 18.52
C GLU A 182 12.85 -43.41 19.81
N ASP A 183 13.71 -44.39 20.08
CA ASP A 183 14.63 -44.42 21.23
C ASP A 183 15.63 -43.25 21.20
N ARG A 184 15.93 -42.73 20.00
CA ARG A 184 16.76 -41.53 19.79
C ARG A 184 15.97 -40.21 19.92
N GLY A 185 14.69 -40.27 20.26
CA GLY A 185 13.81 -39.12 20.48
C GLY A 185 13.28 -38.48 19.20
N LEU A 186 13.23 -39.21 18.08
CA LEU A 186 12.68 -38.72 16.81
C LEU A 186 11.19 -39.10 16.68
N ILE A 187 10.40 -38.27 16.02
CA ILE A 187 8.99 -38.59 15.72
C ILE A 187 8.94 -39.40 14.42
N VAL A 188 8.54 -40.67 14.50
CA VAL A 188 8.50 -41.56 13.33
C VAL A 188 7.07 -41.71 12.79
N THR A 189 6.88 -41.43 11.51
CA THR A 189 5.62 -41.70 10.78
C THR A 189 5.79 -42.96 9.94
N ASP A 190 5.07 -44.02 10.28
CA ASP A 190 5.12 -45.29 9.55
C ASP A 190 4.13 -45.29 8.37
N CYS A 191 4.70 -45.23 7.17
CA CYS A 191 4.01 -45.26 5.90
C CYS A 191 4.16 -46.63 5.21
N GLY A 192 4.56 -47.70 5.90
CA GLY A 192 4.80 -49.03 5.34
C GLY A 192 3.71 -50.07 5.61
N ALA A 193 3.88 -51.28 5.05
CA ALA A 193 2.92 -52.38 5.19
C ALA A 193 2.70 -52.81 6.67
N ARG A 194 1.47 -53.25 6.99
CA ARG A 194 1.10 -53.92 8.27
C ARG A 194 1.04 -55.44 8.08
N LEU A 195 1.19 -56.20 9.16
CA LEU A 195 1.37 -57.67 9.16
C LEU A 195 0.34 -58.48 8.31
N ASN A 196 -0.83 -57.90 7.99
CA ASN A 196 -1.94 -58.56 7.31
C ASN A 196 -2.45 -57.87 6.03
N GLU A 197 -1.71 -56.94 5.42
CA GLU A 197 -2.16 -56.24 4.19
C GLU A 197 -1.41 -56.72 2.93
N PRO A 198 -2.12 -57.05 1.83
CA PRO A 198 -1.48 -57.36 0.54
C PRO A 198 -1.18 -56.04 -0.19
N ALA A 199 0.09 -55.69 -0.34
CA ALA A 199 0.44 -54.42 -1.00
C ALA A 199 1.73 -54.51 -1.81
N GLY A 200 1.68 -53.91 -3.00
CA GLY A 200 2.78 -53.82 -3.96
C GLY A 200 3.82 -52.75 -3.59
N SER A 201 5.02 -52.91 -4.13
CA SER A 201 6.27 -52.23 -3.77
C SER A 201 6.33 -50.70 -3.95
N ALA A 202 5.42 -50.09 -4.71
CA ALA A 202 5.54 -48.70 -5.16
C ALA A 202 4.80 -47.68 -4.27
N GLU A 203 3.72 -48.07 -3.59
CA GLU A 203 2.82 -47.15 -2.88
C GLU A 203 3.46 -46.58 -1.60
N TYR A 204 4.25 -47.39 -0.90
CA TYR A 204 4.89 -46.98 0.36
C TYR A 204 6.09 -46.06 0.15
N ALA A 205 6.89 -46.30 -0.89
CA ALA A 205 7.96 -45.39 -1.29
C ALA A 205 7.40 -44.02 -1.68
N HIS A 206 6.26 -44.01 -2.40
CA HIS A 206 5.55 -42.79 -2.74
C HIS A 206 5.03 -42.06 -1.49
N ALA A 207 4.43 -42.77 -0.54
CA ALA A 207 3.91 -42.17 0.69
C ALA A 207 5.01 -41.52 1.54
N VAL A 208 6.17 -42.16 1.66
CA VAL A 208 7.33 -41.58 2.36
C VAL A 208 7.87 -40.35 1.62
N ALA A 209 8.02 -40.44 0.30
CA ALA A 209 8.50 -39.32 -0.53
C ALA A 209 7.53 -38.12 -0.53
N GLN A 210 6.22 -38.37 -0.63
CA GLN A 210 5.18 -37.33 -0.53
C GLN A 210 5.20 -36.65 0.84
N SER A 211 5.44 -37.39 1.92
CA SER A 211 5.56 -36.82 3.27
C SER A 211 6.73 -35.83 3.38
N ILE A 212 7.85 -36.10 2.69
CA ILE A 212 8.98 -35.17 2.59
C ILE A 212 8.62 -33.96 1.72
N ALA A 213 8.04 -34.17 0.53
CA ALA A 213 7.66 -33.10 -0.38
C ALA A 213 6.65 -32.11 0.24
N ASP A 214 5.69 -32.63 1.01
CA ASP A 214 4.69 -31.87 1.76
C ASP A 214 5.24 -31.21 3.04
N ARG A 215 6.53 -31.41 3.36
CA ARG A 215 7.18 -30.95 4.61
C ARG A 215 6.54 -31.49 5.89
N LYS A 216 5.87 -32.65 5.81
CA LYS A 216 5.31 -33.39 6.95
C LYS A 216 6.39 -34.20 7.66
N ALA A 217 7.36 -34.74 6.91
CA ALA A 217 8.59 -35.34 7.44
C ALA A 217 9.82 -34.58 6.93
N GLU A 218 10.86 -34.48 7.75
CA GLU A 218 12.14 -33.86 7.37
C GLU A 218 13.07 -34.84 6.66
N LEU A 219 12.94 -36.12 6.97
CA LEU A 219 13.74 -37.21 6.44
C LEU A 219 12.84 -38.41 6.16
N GLY A 220 13.25 -39.27 5.25
CA GLY A 220 12.58 -40.55 5.04
C GLY A 220 13.52 -41.74 4.99
N LEU A 221 12.99 -42.90 5.32
CA LEU A 221 13.63 -44.21 5.18
C LEU A 221 12.70 -45.14 4.41
N VAL A 222 13.21 -45.79 3.36
CA VAL A 222 12.48 -46.82 2.62
C VAL A 222 13.30 -48.10 2.55
N ILE A 223 12.68 -49.22 2.93
CA ILE A 223 13.30 -50.55 2.89
C ILE A 223 12.63 -51.37 1.79
N CYS A 224 13.38 -51.72 0.75
CA CYS A 224 12.87 -52.56 -0.33
C CYS A 224 13.91 -53.59 -0.81
N PRO A 225 13.50 -54.67 -1.49
CA PRO A 225 14.41 -55.78 -1.82
C PRO A 225 15.62 -55.39 -2.67
N SER A 226 15.51 -54.41 -3.57
CA SER A 226 16.59 -53.97 -4.46
C SER A 226 17.10 -52.56 -4.20
N GLY A 227 16.40 -51.77 -3.37
CA GLY A 227 16.72 -50.36 -3.09
C GLY A 227 16.44 -49.38 -4.25
N ASN A 228 16.68 -49.80 -5.49
CA ASN A 228 16.62 -48.96 -6.69
C ASN A 228 15.21 -48.54 -7.11
N GLY A 229 14.21 -49.43 -6.99
CA GLY A 229 12.84 -49.14 -7.43
C GLY A 229 12.18 -48.00 -6.66
N ALA A 230 12.39 -47.96 -5.35
CA ALA A 230 11.87 -46.91 -4.48
C ALA A 230 12.59 -45.56 -4.69
N GLY A 231 13.92 -45.59 -4.88
CA GLY A 231 14.71 -44.40 -5.13
C GLY A 231 14.36 -43.72 -6.46
N GLN A 232 14.12 -44.49 -7.54
CA GLN A 232 13.72 -43.92 -8.83
C GLN A 232 12.35 -43.23 -8.77
N LEU A 233 11.40 -43.84 -8.06
CA LEU A 233 10.06 -43.26 -7.89
C LEU A 233 10.11 -41.98 -7.05
N ALA A 234 10.85 -41.98 -5.96
CA ALA A 234 10.99 -40.81 -5.10
C ALA A 234 11.73 -39.64 -5.78
N ASN A 235 12.71 -39.91 -6.65
CA ASN A 235 13.47 -38.88 -7.38
C ASN A 235 12.60 -38.08 -8.38
N SER A 236 11.43 -38.60 -8.76
CA SER A 236 10.47 -37.88 -9.61
C SER A 236 9.68 -36.80 -8.85
N MET A 237 9.79 -36.73 -7.52
CA MET A 237 9.04 -35.80 -6.67
C MET A 237 9.88 -34.58 -6.31
N ALA A 238 9.36 -33.38 -6.57
CA ALA A 238 10.07 -32.13 -6.32
C ALA A 238 10.47 -32.01 -4.84
N GLY A 239 11.75 -31.77 -4.57
CA GLY A 239 12.29 -31.61 -3.22
C GLY A 239 12.69 -32.91 -2.52
N VAL A 240 12.50 -34.08 -3.15
CA VAL A 240 12.95 -35.38 -2.62
C VAL A 240 14.25 -35.80 -3.32
N ARG A 241 15.26 -36.15 -2.53
CA ARG A 241 16.61 -36.51 -2.98
C ARG A 241 16.98 -37.87 -2.36
N PRO A 242 16.67 -38.98 -3.05
CA PRO A 242 16.94 -40.32 -2.54
C PRO A 242 18.41 -40.70 -2.67
N ALA A 243 18.92 -41.42 -1.67
CA ALA A 243 20.21 -42.08 -1.69
C ALA A 243 20.03 -43.58 -1.41
N LEU A 244 20.46 -44.41 -2.36
CA LEU A 244 20.58 -45.85 -2.13
C LEU A 244 21.91 -46.12 -1.43
N ILE A 245 21.84 -46.69 -0.22
CA ILE A 245 23.03 -46.98 0.59
C ILE A 245 22.93 -48.43 1.05
N SER A 246 23.88 -49.27 0.63
CA SER A 246 23.92 -50.69 0.95
C SER A 246 24.99 -51.05 2.00
N GLU A 247 25.93 -50.15 2.30
CA GLU A 247 27.04 -50.38 3.24
C GLU A 247 27.39 -49.09 4.03
N GLU A 248 27.88 -49.25 5.26
CA GLU A 248 28.16 -48.17 6.21
C GLU A 248 29.20 -47.15 5.68
N ALA A 249 30.26 -47.62 5.02
CA ALA A 249 31.36 -46.80 4.53
C ALA A 249 30.97 -45.74 3.47
N GLY A 250 29.79 -45.86 2.85
CA GLY A 250 29.27 -44.90 1.86
C GLY A 250 28.23 -43.90 2.40
N SER A 251 27.73 -44.10 3.62
CA SER A 251 26.56 -43.40 4.16
C SER A 251 26.81 -41.91 4.46
N GLU A 252 27.98 -41.60 5.03
CA GLU A 252 28.38 -40.23 5.37
C GLU A 252 28.73 -39.42 4.11
N THR A 253 29.48 -40.02 3.19
CA THR A 253 29.96 -39.37 1.95
C THR A 253 28.82 -38.98 1.02
N VAL A 254 27.79 -39.83 0.89
CA VAL A 254 26.62 -39.56 0.03
C VAL A 254 25.71 -38.48 0.62
N ARG A 255 25.49 -38.47 1.94
CA ARG A 255 24.70 -37.43 2.61
C ARG A 255 25.37 -36.06 2.57
N GLN A 256 26.70 -36.02 2.69
CA GLN A 256 27.49 -34.78 2.65
C GLN A 256 27.60 -34.17 1.24
N HIS A 257 27.72 -34.98 0.18
CA HIS A 257 27.94 -34.47 -1.18
C HIS A 257 26.66 -34.29 -2.02
N ALA A 258 25.54 -34.96 -1.69
CA ALA A 258 24.31 -34.94 -2.49
C ALA A 258 23.07 -34.35 -1.78
N ASP A 259 23.19 -33.89 -0.53
CA ASP A 259 22.08 -33.38 0.32
C ASP A 259 20.82 -34.29 0.29
N ALA A 260 21.04 -35.61 0.34
CA ALA A 260 19.99 -36.61 0.23
C ALA A 260 19.06 -36.64 1.46
N ASN A 261 17.76 -36.38 1.32
CA ASN A 261 16.78 -36.36 2.42
C ASN A 261 15.93 -37.63 2.53
N LEU A 262 16.17 -38.62 1.67
CA LEU A 262 15.51 -39.93 1.70
C LEU A 262 16.57 -41.04 1.59
N LEU A 263 16.58 -41.97 2.54
CA LEU A 263 17.49 -43.11 2.58
C LEU A 263 16.78 -44.38 2.09
N CYS A 264 17.32 -45.04 1.08
CA CYS A 264 16.82 -46.33 0.58
C CYS A 264 17.77 -47.46 1.02
N LEU A 265 17.24 -48.44 1.76
CA LEU A 265 17.96 -49.61 2.27
C LEU A 265 17.52 -50.88 1.54
N THR A 266 18.47 -51.80 1.32
CA THR A 266 18.17 -53.10 0.70
C THR A 266 17.77 -54.14 1.76
N GLY A 267 16.63 -54.81 1.55
CA GLY A 267 16.13 -55.83 2.49
C GLY A 267 16.85 -57.18 2.44
N LYS A 268 17.73 -57.42 1.46
CA LYS A 268 18.31 -58.75 1.17
C LYS A 268 19.75 -58.97 1.66
N ALA A 269 20.38 -58.02 2.35
CA ALA A 269 21.79 -58.17 2.75
C ALA A 269 22.19 -57.55 4.10
N ALA A 270 21.32 -56.78 4.78
CA ALA A 270 21.70 -56.07 6.00
C ALA A 270 21.20 -56.78 7.26
N SER A 271 22.10 -57.06 8.20
CA SER A 271 21.68 -57.40 9.56
C SER A 271 21.04 -56.17 10.24
N ALA A 272 20.11 -56.38 11.17
CA ALA A 272 19.43 -55.26 11.82
C ALA A 272 20.39 -54.30 12.55
N GLN A 273 21.48 -54.83 13.09
CA GLN A 273 22.54 -54.03 13.73
C GLN A 273 23.28 -53.14 12.72
N GLU A 274 23.53 -53.65 11.52
CA GLU A 274 24.22 -52.91 10.46
C GLU A 274 23.32 -51.83 9.85
N ALA A 275 22.04 -52.11 9.68
CA ALA A 275 21.06 -51.11 9.26
C ALA A 275 20.96 -49.94 10.26
N LYS A 276 20.99 -50.24 11.57
CA LYS A 276 21.01 -49.21 12.63
C LYS A 276 22.25 -48.31 12.50
N ARG A 277 23.43 -48.90 12.27
CA ARG A 277 24.67 -48.12 12.05
C ARG A 277 24.59 -47.22 10.82
N ILE A 278 24.07 -47.71 9.70
CA ILE A 278 23.89 -46.92 8.47
C ILE A 278 22.94 -45.73 8.71
N VAL A 279 21.82 -45.97 9.39
CA VAL A 279 20.85 -44.92 9.76
C VAL A 279 21.50 -43.89 10.70
N ASP A 280 22.28 -44.35 11.68
CA ASP A 280 22.95 -43.48 12.64
C ASP A 280 23.99 -42.57 11.98
N ALA A 281 24.79 -43.12 11.06
CA ALA A 281 25.75 -42.37 10.26
C ALA A 281 25.06 -41.34 9.33
N PHE A 282 23.95 -41.73 8.70
CA PHE A 282 23.14 -40.83 7.86
C PHE A 282 22.55 -39.65 8.66
N LEU A 283 22.10 -39.90 9.89
CA LEU A 283 21.60 -38.86 10.80
C LEU A 283 22.72 -37.95 11.33
N ALA A 284 23.88 -38.52 11.67
CA ALA A 284 25.03 -37.78 12.18
C ALA A 284 25.64 -36.83 11.13
N ALA A 285 25.67 -37.23 9.86
CA ALA A 285 26.18 -36.41 8.76
C ALA A 285 25.43 -35.07 8.58
N LYS A 286 24.10 -35.03 8.81
CA LYS A 286 23.30 -33.78 8.82
C LYS A 286 23.74 -32.83 9.94
N GLN A 287 24.07 -33.36 11.11
CA GLN A 287 24.52 -32.56 12.25
C GLN A 287 25.92 -31.98 12.01
N ALA A 288 26.83 -32.74 11.39
CA ALA A 288 28.15 -32.27 11.01
C ALA A 288 28.12 -31.17 9.92
N ALA A 289 27.27 -31.32 8.89
CA ALA A 289 27.06 -30.30 7.86
C ALA A 289 26.45 -29.00 8.45
N ALA A 290 25.45 -29.12 9.33
CA ALA A 290 24.87 -27.98 10.05
C ALA A 290 25.90 -27.30 10.99
N LEU A 291 26.85 -28.05 11.57
CA LEU A 291 27.93 -27.50 12.38
C LEU A 291 29.00 -26.78 11.52
N ALA A 292 29.27 -27.29 10.32
CA ALA A 292 30.18 -26.68 9.34
C ALA A 292 29.60 -25.38 8.76
N GLU A 293 28.30 -25.35 8.43
CA GLU A 293 27.57 -24.11 8.07
C GLU A 293 27.58 -23.11 9.23
N ARG A 294 27.39 -23.57 10.47
CA ARG A 294 27.50 -22.70 11.66
C ARG A 294 28.92 -22.15 11.86
N LYS A 295 29.97 -22.91 11.55
CA LYS A 295 31.36 -22.42 11.59
C LYS A 295 31.68 -21.46 10.45
N ALA A 296 31.15 -21.68 9.25
CA ALA A 296 31.25 -20.74 8.12
C ALA A 296 30.50 -19.42 8.41
N SER A 297 29.38 -19.48 9.14
CA SER A 297 28.59 -18.30 9.53
C SER A 297 29.21 -17.42 10.62
N LYS A 298 30.28 -17.87 11.31
CA LYS A 298 30.96 -17.06 12.34
C LYS A 298 31.84 -15.94 11.79
N GLY A 299 32.03 -15.88 10.47
CA GLY A 299 32.77 -14.81 9.78
C GLY A 299 31.91 -13.67 9.21
N GLU A 300 30.57 -13.82 9.20
CA GLU A 300 29.68 -12.80 8.66
C GLU A 300 28.64 -12.42 9.70
N THR A 301 28.79 -11.22 10.26
CA THR A 301 27.75 -10.57 11.06
C THR A 301 26.50 -10.40 10.20
N ARG A 302 25.59 -11.39 10.20
CA ARG A 302 24.26 -11.24 9.59
C ARG A 302 23.47 -10.23 10.42
N PHE A 303 23.34 -9.01 9.89
CA PHE A 303 22.46 -7.96 10.41
C PHE A 303 20.98 -8.28 10.15
N ILE A 304 20.35 -9.24 10.83
CA ILE A 304 18.86 -9.34 10.88
C ILE A 304 18.48 -10.05 12.21
N ALA A 305 17.54 -9.62 13.06
CA ALA A 305 16.36 -8.78 12.88
C ALA A 305 16.15 -7.76 14.03
N ALA A 306 16.06 -6.47 13.71
CA ALA A 306 15.17 -5.58 14.43
C ALA A 306 13.82 -5.56 13.69
N ASP A 307 12.70 -5.32 14.37
CA ASP A 307 11.44 -5.04 13.67
C ASP A 307 11.63 -3.78 12.81
N HIS A 308 11.73 -3.96 11.50
CA HIS A 308 11.95 -2.89 10.54
C HIS A 308 10.65 -2.23 10.07
N ARG A 309 9.50 -2.53 10.71
CA ARG A 309 8.26 -1.80 10.47
C ARG A 309 8.42 -0.34 10.94
N LEU A 310 7.82 0.58 10.19
CA LEU A 310 7.91 2.02 10.48
C LEU A 310 7.51 2.34 11.93
N ARG A 311 6.46 1.70 12.47
CA ARG A 311 6.01 1.89 13.84
C ARG A 311 7.07 1.57 14.91
N ALA A 312 7.91 0.57 14.64
CA ALA A 312 8.97 0.15 15.55
C ALA A 312 10.25 0.97 15.36
N VAL A 313 10.59 1.29 14.10
CA VAL A 313 11.80 2.06 13.75
C VAL A 313 11.65 3.54 14.08
N ASP A 314 10.49 4.13 13.76
CA ASP A 314 10.20 5.55 13.91
C ASP A 314 8.71 5.77 14.25
N PRO A 315 8.33 5.62 15.54
CA PRO A 315 6.96 5.80 15.99
C PRO A 315 6.43 7.23 15.80
N GLU A 316 7.30 8.24 15.79
CA GLU A 316 6.90 9.64 15.59
C GLU A 316 6.41 9.87 14.16
N ILE A 317 7.16 9.38 13.17
CA ILE A 317 6.75 9.41 11.76
C ILE A 317 5.51 8.54 11.53
N PHE A 318 5.43 7.36 12.16
CA PHE A 318 4.23 6.52 12.09
C PHE A 318 2.98 7.28 12.55
N LEU A 319 3.03 7.93 13.72
CA LEU A 319 1.91 8.70 14.27
C LEU A 319 1.54 9.90 13.38
N ALA A 320 2.54 10.60 12.81
CA ALA A 320 2.28 11.71 11.90
C ALA A 320 1.56 11.25 10.62
N ILE A 321 1.94 10.10 10.06
CA ILE A 321 1.25 9.50 8.90
C ILE A 321 -0.17 9.07 9.27
N ASP A 322 -0.37 8.48 10.44
CA ASP A 322 -1.70 8.07 10.89
C ASP A 322 -2.63 9.27 11.13
N HIS A 323 -2.12 10.36 11.70
CA HIS A 323 -2.87 11.60 11.84
C HIS A 323 -3.24 12.24 10.49
N GLU A 324 -2.34 12.21 9.50
CA GLU A 324 -2.67 12.70 8.15
C GLU A 324 -3.70 11.80 7.46
N ARG A 325 -3.60 10.47 7.64
CA ARG A 325 -4.64 9.53 7.19
C ARG A 325 -6.00 9.91 7.79
N LEU A 326 -6.07 10.13 9.10
CA LEU A 326 -7.30 10.53 9.78
C LEU A 326 -7.83 11.87 9.26
N ARG A 327 -6.96 12.86 9.03
CA ARG A 327 -7.32 14.16 8.46
C ARG A 327 -7.96 14.00 7.08
N GLN A 328 -7.35 13.22 6.19
CA GLN A 328 -7.88 12.95 4.84
C GLN A 328 -9.24 12.22 4.89
N GLN A 329 -9.40 11.29 5.83
CA GLN A 329 -10.67 10.59 6.05
C GLN A 329 -11.77 11.55 6.51
N GLN A 330 -11.45 12.47 7.43
CA GLN A 330 -12.41 13.31 8.13
C GLN A 330 -12.67 14.69 7.49
N ASN A 331 -11.85 15.12 6.54
CA ASN A 331 -11.98 16.43 5.90
C ASN A 331 -12.54 16.35 4.48
N ILE A 332 -13.13 17.45 4.04
CA ILE A 332 -13.54 17.66 2.66
C ILE A 332 -12.39 18.34 1.92
N GLU A 333 -11.71 17.58 1.07
CA GLU A 333 -10.57 18.07 0.29
C GLU A 333 -11.03 18.73 -1.03
N LEU A 334 -10.85 20.04 -1.13
CA LEU A 334 -11.22 20.85 -2.31
C LEU A 334 -10.02 21.58 -2.92
N ILE A 335 -8.79 21.23 -2.54
CA ILE A 335 -7.59 21.72 -3.24
C ILE A 335 -7.58 21.15 -4.65
N ALA A 336 -7.72 22.01 -5.68
CA ALA A 336 -7.88 21.59 -7.07
C ALA A 336 -6.69 20.83 -7.68
N SER A 337 -5.55 20.82 -7.01
CA SER A 337 -4.33 20.08 -7.39
C SER A 337 -4.13 18.80 -6.60
N GLU A 338 -5.04 18.46 -5.70
CA GLU A 338 -4.98 17.23 -4.91
C GLU A 338 -5.97 16.19 -5.42
N ASN A 339 -5.67 14.94 -5.09
CA ASN A 339 -6.50 13.79 -5.37
C ASN A 339 -6.05 12.62 -4.47
N PHE A 340 -6.89 11.61 -4.34
CA PHE A 340 -6.55 10.38 -3.67
C PHE A 340 -6.17 9.33 -4.71
N THR A 341 -4.92 8.86 -4.67
CA THR A 341 -4.46 7.82 -5.59
C THR A 341 -4.97 6.44 -5.15
N SER A 342 -4.99 5.46 -6.04
CA SER A 342 -5.41 4.09 -5.68
C SER A 342 -4.39 3.40 -4.76
N PRO A 343 -4.83 2.44 -3.92
CA PRO A 343 -3.91 1.59 -3.15
C PRO A 343 -2.87 0.87 -4.01
N ALA A 344 -3.23 0.46 -5.24
CA ALA A 344 -2.29 -0.16 -6.17
C ALA A 344 -1.14 0.78 -6.59
N VAL A 345 -1.43 2.07 -6.76
CA VAL A 345 -0.39 3.09 -7.01
C VAL A 345 0.49 3.29 -5.76
N MET A 346 -0.10 3.28 -4.56
CA MET A 346 0.66 3.38 -3.30
C MET A 346 1.57 2.17 -3.08
N GLU A 347 1.10 0.97 -3.38
CA GLU A 347 1.86 -0.28 -3.31
C GLU A 347 3.07 -0.24 -4.25
N ALA A 348 2.87 0.16 -5.51
CA ALA A 348 3.98 0.32 -6.47
C ALA A 348 5.01 1.38 -6.02
N GLN A 349 4.52 2.49 -5.45
CA GLN A 349 5.34 3.59 -4.94
C GLN A 349 6.23 3.16 -3.76
N GLY A 350 5.74 2.29 -2.87
CA GLY A 350 6.46 1.77 -1.70
C GLY A 350 7.26 0.47 -1.95
N SER A 351 7.50 0.11 -3.21
CA SER A 351 8.10 -1.19 -3.56
C SER A 351 9.64 -1.20 -3.55
N VAL A 352 10.21 -2.40 -3.71
CA VAL A 352 11.67 -2.64 -3.83
C VAL A 352 12.34 -1.88 -4.96
N LEU A 353 11.58 -1.34 -5.92
CA LEU A 353 12.07 -0.50 -7.01
C LEU A 353 12.69 0.82 -6.51
N THR A 354 12.46 1.21 -5.25
CA THR A 354 13.16 2.33 -4.62
C THR A 354 14.68 2.11 -4.52
N ASN A 355 15.13 0.85 -4.51
CA ASN A 355 16.53 0.51 -4.37
C ASN A 355 17.29 0.50 -5.71
N LYS A 356 16.57 0.48 -6.84
CA LYS A 356 17.21 0.27 -8.15
C LYS A 356 17.66 1.58 -8.77
N TYR A 357 18.98 1.74 -8.89
CA TYR A 357 19.61 2.81 -9.66
C TYR A 357 19.70 2.41 -11.15
N ALA A 358 19.06 3.17 -12.05
CA ALA A 358 18.86 2.80 -13.46
C ALA A 358 19.08 3.96 -14.45
N GLU A 359 20.19 4.68 -14.32
CA GLU A 359 20.55 5.78 -15.23
C GLU A 359 20.58 5.37 -16.71
N GLY A 360 20.12 6.28 -17.56
CA GLY A 360 19.87 6.03 -18.98
C GLY A 360 18.41 5.68 -19.26
N TYR A 361 18.17 5.02 -20.39
CA TYR A 361 16.84 4.67 -20.90
C TYR A 361 16.77 3.16 -21.15
N PRO A 362 15.56 2.57 -21.32
CA PRO A 362 15.43 1.14 -21.58
C PRO A 362 16.37 0.65 -22.69
N LYS A 363 17.08 -0.46 -22.43
CA LYS A 363 18.11 -1.06 -23.30
C LYS A 363 19.38 -0.22 -23.53
N LYS A 364 19.46 0.99 -22.95
CA LYS A 364 20.61 1.92 -23.04
C LYS A 364 20.91 2.49 -21.66
N ARG A 365 21.23 1.60 -20.72
CA ARG A 365 21.53 1.92 -19.32
C ARG A 365 23.03 2.06 -19.08
N TRP A 366 23.38 2.87 -18.08
CA TRP A 366 24.76 3.02 -17.61
C TRP A 366 25.18 1.92 -16.62
N TYR A 367 24.19 1.24 -16.02
CA TYR A 367 24.38 0.17 -15.04
C TYR A 367 23.67 -1.12 -15.46
N GLY A 368 24.21 -2.27 -15.04
CA GLY A 368 23.60 -3.58 -15.25
C GLY A 368 22.44 -3.89 -14.30
N GLY A 369 21.78 -5.03 -14.51
CA GLY A 369 20.67 -5.52 -13.67
C GLY A 369 19.38 -4.71 -13.85
N CYS A 370 19.12 -4.22 -15.07
CA CYS A 370 17.99 -3.34 -15.39
C CYS A 370 16.86 -4.05 -16.14
N GLU A 371 16.91 -5.38 -16.28
CA GLU A 371 15.97 -6.17 -17.08
C GLU A 371 14.50 -5.95 -16.69
N ASN A 372 14.21 -5.86 -15.39
CA ASN A 372 12.85 -5.68 -14.90
C ASN A 372 12.41 -4.20 -14.91
N VAL A 373 13.32 -3.27 -14.62
CA VAL A 373 13.02 -1.84 -14.62
C VAL A 373 12.84 -1.30 -16.04
N ASP A 374 13.49 -1.90 -17.03
CA ASP A 374 13.25 -1.60 -18.44
C ASP A 374 11.84 -1.99 -18.86
N VAL A 375 11.32 -3.14 -18.41
CA VAL A 375 9.92 -3.54 -18.63
C VAL A 375 8.97 -2.53 -18.00
N VAL A 376 9.22 -2.14 -16.75
CA VAL A 376 8.40 -1.16 -16.02
C VAL A 376 8.35 0.19 -16.73
N GLU A 377 9.51 0.71 -17.12
CA GLU A 377 9.59 2.01 -17.80
C GLU A 377 8.97 1.96 -19.19
N GLN A 378 9.21 0.89 -19.96
CA GLN A 378 8.59 0.73 -21.28
C GLN A 378 7.07 0.67 -21.18
N LEU A 379 6.51 -0.05 -20.20
CA LEU A 379 5.07 -0.07 -19.95
C LEU A 379 4.52 1.31 -19.61
N ALA A 380 5.25 2.12 -18.85
CA ALA A 380 4.84 3.50 -18.56
C ALA A 380 4.84 4.36 -19.82
N VAL A 381 5.89 4.27 -20.64
CA VAL A 381 6.02 5.00 -21.92
C VAL A 381 4.89 4.62 -22.87
N ASP A 382 4.66 3.32 -23.10
CA ASP A 382 3.66 2.82 -24.04
C ASP A 382 2.25 3.25 -23.63
N ARG A 383 1.92 3.13 -22.33
CA ARG A 383 0.62 3.55 -21.80
C ARG A 383 0.43 5.06 -21.88
N ALA A 384 1.47 5.86 -21.61
CA ALA A 384 1.39 7.31 -21.75
C ALA A 384 1.13 7.72 -23.21
N LYS A 385 1.85 7.10 -24.15
CA LYS A 385 1.65 7.32 -25.59
C LYS A 385 0.24 6.94 -26.02
N GLN A 386 -0.25 5.77 -25.58
CA GLN A 386 -1.62 5.33 -25.86
C GLN A 386 -2.66 6.29 -25.30
N LEU A 387 -2.46 6.77 -24.07
CA LEU A 387 -3.43 7.62 -23.37
C LEU A 387 -3.58 9.00 -24.01
N PHE A 388 -2.48 9.59 -24.49
CA PHE A 388 -2.46 10.96 -25.00
C PHE A 388 -2.34 11.05 -26.53
N GLY A 389 -2.08 9.93 -27.23
CA GLY A 389 -1.86 9.91 -28.68
C GLY A 389 -0.54 10.58 -29.09
N ALA A 390 0.50 10.46 -28.25
CA ALA A 390 1.82 11.06 -28.51
C ALA A 390 2.78 10.11 -29.23
N GLU A 391 3.69 10.66 -30.01
CA GLU A 391 4.74 9.90 -30.71
C GLU A 391 5.84 9.45 -29.74
N HIS A 392 6.27 10.33 -28.83
CA HIS A 392 7.24 10.04 -27.77
C HIS A 392 6.72 10.46 -26.38
N ALA A 393 7.14 9.72 -25.36
CA ALA A 393 6.86 10.04 -23.96
C ALA A 393 8.10 9.81 -23.09
N ASN A 394 8.56 10.85 -22.41
CA ASN A 394 9.54 10.74 -21.34
C ASN A 394 8.82 10.72 -19.98
N VAL A 395 8.95 9.61 -19.26
CA VAL A 395 8.27 9.38 -17.97
C VAL A 395 9.20 9.53 -16.77
N GLN A 396 10.45 9.98 -16.96
CA GLN A 396 11.46 10.05 -15.91
C GLN A 396 11.41 11.33 -15.06
N ALA A 397 10.73 12.38 -15.53
CA ALA A 397 10.65 13.63 -14.78
C ALA A 397 10.11 13.41 -13.35
N HIS A 398 10.88 13.85 -12.34
CA HIS A 398 10.53 13.71 -10.92
C HIS A 398 9.29 14.53 -10.52
N SER A 399 8.97 15.61 -11.24
CA SER A 399 7.82 16.47 -10.98
C SER A 399 7.39 17.22 -12.24
N GLY A 400 6.26 17.92 -12.20
CA GLY A 400 5.86 18.82 -13.30
C GLY A 400 6.86 19.94 -13.53
N SER A 401 7.46 20.47 -12.46
CA SER A 401 8.50 21.50 -12.56
C SER A 401 9.74 20.99 -13.30
N SER A 402 10.17 19.75 -13.05
CA SER A 402 11.30 19.17 -13.78
C SER A 402 10.94 18.77 -15.21
N ALA A 403 9.68 18.41 -15.49
CA ALA A 403 9.19 18.22 -16.86
C ALA A 403 9.27 19.52 -17.68
N ASN A 404 8.82 20.65 -17.12
CA ASN A 404 8.95 21.95 -17.79
C ASN A 404 10.43 22.36 -17.95
N MET A 405 11.26 22.08 -16.94
CA MET A 405 12.70 22.35 -16.98
C MET A 405 13.41 21.57 -18.10
N ALA A 406 13.05 20.29 -18.31
CA ALA A 406 13.60 19.48 -19.39
C ALA A 406 13.29 20.09 -20.76
N VAL A 407 12.05 20.56 -20.99
CA VAL A 407 11.68 21.23 -22.25
C VAL A 407 12.42 22.55 -22.40
N TYR A 408 12.43 23.41 -21.38
CA TYR A 408 13.05 24.72 -21.50
C TYR A 408 14.55 24.63 -21.74
N PHE A 409 15.29 23.81 -20.99
CA PHE A 409 16.74 23.72 -21.19
C PHE A 409 17.14 22.93 -22.45
N ALA A 410 16.24 22.12 -23.02
CA ALA A 410 16.49 21.46 -24.29
C ALA A 410 16.37 22.43 -25.48
N PHE A 411 15.48 23.43 -25.40
CA PHE A 411 15.10 24.25 -26.56
C PHE A 411 15.31 25.76 -26.40
N LEU A 412 15.64 26.23 -25.21
CA LEU A 412 15.89 27.64 -24.89
C LEU A 412 17.29 27.83 -24.32
N LYS A 413 17.83 29.02 -24.55
CA LYS A 413 19.04 29.54 -23.90
C LYS A 413 18.65 30.60 -22.88
N PRO A 414 19.45 30.80 -21.82
CA PRO A 414 19.24 31.94 -20.93
C PRO A 414 19.18 33.25 -21.72
N GLY A 415 18.20 34.10 -21.40
CA GLY A 415 17.89 35.34 -22.11
C GLY A 415 16.90 35.17 -23.27
N ASP A 416 16.59 33.94 -23.71
CA ASP A 416 15.52 33.75 -24.71
C ASP A 416 14.17 34.22 -24.16
N ARG A 417 13.35 34.78 -25.05
CA ARG A 417 12.03 35.30 -24.71
C ARG A 417 10.98 34.20 -24.62
N MET A 418 10.15 34.27 -23.59
CA MET A 418 8.97 33.43 -23.43
C MET A 418 7.72 34.30 -23.29
N LEU A 419 6.64 33.89 -23.96
CA LEU A 419 5.32 34.49 -23.79
C LEU A 419 4.43 33.54 -22.99
N THR A 420 4.03 33.93 -21.78
CA THR A 420 3.41 33.05 -20.80
C THR A 420 2.18 33.69 -20.14
N MET A 421 1.30 32.88 -19.55
CA MET A 421 0.13 33.40 -18.86
C MET A 421 0.55 34.08 -17.54
N ASP A 422 0.02 35.27 -17.27
CA ASP A 422 0.22 35.94 -15.98
C ASP A 422 -0.24 35.06 -14.80
N LEU A 423 0.54 35.04 -13.72
CA LEU A 423 0.27 34.21 -12.55
C LEU A 423 -1.07 34.55 -11.87
N SER A 424 -1.42 35.84 -11.77
CA SER A 424 -2.68 36.28 -11.17
C SER A 424 -3.87 36.01 -12.08
N HIS A 425 -3.64 35.78 -13.37
CA HIS A 425 -4.67 35.46 -14.33
C HIS A 425 -4.87 33.95 -14.51
N GLY A 426 -4.09 33.12 -13.79
CA GLY A 426 -4.26 31.67 -13.76
C GLY A 426 -3.01 30.88 -14.14
N GLY A 427 -1.90 31.54 -14.49
CA GLY A 427 -0.62 30.91 -14.82
C GLY A 427 -0.01 30.09 -13.68
N HIS A 428 1.17 29.52 -13.91
CA HIS A 428 1.92 28.76 -12.90
C HIS A 428 3.31 29.33 -12.67
N LEU A 429 3.90 29.04 -11.51
CA LEU A 429 5.23 29.53 -11.13
C LEU A 429 6.33 29.16 -12.14
N THR A 430 6.26 27.96 -12.73
CA THR A 430 7.21 27.49 -13.75
C THR A 430 6.99 28.09 -15.13
N HIS A 431 6.03 29.01 -15.29
CA HIS A 431 5.77 29.72 -16.54
C HIS A 431 6.37 31.13 -16.50
N GLY A 432 7.52 31.30 -15.84
CA GLY A 432 8.25 32.57 -15.86
C GLY A 432 8.11 33.46 -14.63
N ASN A 433 7.68 32.93 -13.47
CA ASN A 433 7.73 33.74 -12.25
C ASN A 433 9.19 34.07 -11.89
N LYS A 434 9.48 35.34 -11.55
CA LYS A 434 10.85 35.84 -11.27
C LYS A 434 11.60 35.09 -10.16
N VAL A 435 10.91 34.46 -9.20
CA VAL A 435 11.57 33.65 -8.16
C VAL A 435 11.83 32.21 -8.58
N ASN A 436 11.18 31.75 -9.66
CA ASN A 436 11.37 30.42 -10.22
C ASN A 436 12.54 30.40 -11.22
N PHE A 437 13.14 29.23 -11.46
CA PHE A 437 14.23 29.07 -12.45
C PHE A 437 13.85 29.63 -13.83
N SER A 438 12.60 29.46 -14.25
CA SER A 438 12.11 29.95 -15.54
C SER A 438 12.20 31.48 -15.65
N GLY A 439 11.71 32.22 -14.65
CA GLY A 439 11.80 33.69 -14.64
C GLY A 439 13.18 34.24 -14.27
N ARG A 440 14.08 33.41 -13.74
CA ARG A 440 15.49 33.78 -13.49
C ARG A 440 16.35 33.65 -14.74
N PHE A 441 16.07 32.69 -15.61
CA PHE A 441 16.91 32.39 -16.77
C PHE A 441 16.38 32.98 -18.07
N PHE A 442 15.07 33.15 -18.23
CA PHE A 442 14.46 33.59 -19.49
C PHE A 442 13.84 34.98 -19.37
N GLU A 443 13.73 35.70 -20.50
CA GLU A 443 13.02 36.98 -20.57
C GLU A 443 11.52 36.72 -20.69
N ILE A 444 10.74 37.11 -19.68
CA ILE A 444 9.32 36.73 -19.59
C ILE A 444 8.42 37.90 -19.97
N ILE A 445 7.48 37.62 -20.87
CA ILE A 445 6.40 38.51 -21.27
C ILE A 445 5.09 37.82 -20.93
N HIS A 446 4.17 38.55 -20.30
CA HIS A 446 2.90 37.98 -19.85
C HIS A 446 1.73 38.37 -20.75
N TYR A 447 0.98 37.36 -21.23
CA TYR A 447 -0.38 37.55 -21.72
C TYR A 447 -1.39 37.29 -20.60
N GLY A 448 -2.62 37.76 -20.78
CA GLY A 448 -3.65 37.69 -19.75
C GLY A 448 -5.01 37.27 -20.24
N VAL A 449 -6.00 37.59 -19.41
CA VAL A 449 -7.42 37.46 -19.70
C VAL A 449 -8.03 38.84 -19.93
N ARG A 450 -9.14 38.91 -20.64
CA ARG A 450 -9.89 40.16 -20.82
C ARG A 450 -10.60 40.57 -19.53
N LYS A 451 -10.84 41.88 -19.36
CA LYS A 451 -11.51 42.43 -18.17
C LYS A 451 -13.01 42.16 -18.13
N ASP A 452 -13.65 41.98 -19.28
CA ASP A 452 -15.10 41.85 -19.42
C ASP A 452 -15.59 40.43 -19.11
N ASP A 453 -14.86 39.40 -19.52
CA ASP A 453 -15.26 38.00 -19.34
C ASP A 453 -14.25 37.12 -18.60
N GLU A 454 -13.07 37.66 -18.25
CA GLU A 454 -11.99 36.95 -17.55
C GLU A 454 -11.52 35.68 -18.29
N ARG A 455 -11.66 35.65 -19.63
CA ARG A 455 -11.15 34.58 -20.51
C ARG A 455 -9.89 35.01 -21.23
N ILE A 456 -9.06 34.04 -21.63
CA ILE A 456 -7.80 34.30 -22.35
C ILE A 456 -8.06 35.22 -23.57
N ASP A 457 -7.25 36.27 -23.68
CA ASP A 457 -7.28 37.17 -24.82
C ASP A 457 -6.37 36.65 -25.94
N TYR A 458 -6.91 35.76 -26.78
CA TYR A 458 -6.16 35.15 -27.88
C TYR A 458 -5.72 36.15 -28.95
N ASP A 459 -6.46 37.25 -29.14
CA ASP A 459 -6.12 38.25 -30.16
C ASP A 459 -5.01 39.17 -29.65
N GLN A 460 -5.08 39.60 -28.39
CA GLN A 460 -3.96 40.28 -27.73
C GLN A 460 -2.71 39.38 -27.73
N LEU A 461 -2.85 38.09 -27.38
CA LEU A 461 -1.76 37.13 -27.40
C LEU A 461 -1.11 37.03 -28.79
N ALA A 462 -1.92 36.99 -29.85
CA ALA A 462 -1.43 36.97 -31.22
C ALA A 462 -0.65 38.25 -31.60
N ILE A 463 -1.12 39.43 -31.16
CA ILE A 463 -0.41 40.70 -31.36
C ILE A 463 0.94 40.67 -30.64
N MET A 464 0.94 40.31 -29.36
CA MET A 464 2.15 40.22 -28.54
C MET A 464 3.18 39.22 -29.09
N ALA A 465 2.72 38.07 -29.60
CA ALA A 465 3.59 37.08 -30.21
C ALA A 465 4.31 37.63 -31.46
N ARG A 466 3.62 38.42 -32.29
CA ARG A 466 4.22 39.06 -33.48
C ARG A 466 5.18 40.18 -33.11
N GLU A 467 4.85 40.97 -32.09
CA GLU A 467 5.66 42.11 -31.63
C GLU A 467 6.96 41.63 -30.96
N HIS A 468 6.85 40.75 -29.97
CA HIS A 468 7.99 40.38 -29.15
C HIS A 468 8.82 39.21 -29.71
N LYS A 469 8.24 38.45 -30.66
CA LYS A 469 8.85 37.27 -31.29
C LYS A 469 9.47 36.31 -30.27
N PRO A 470 8.67 35.78 -29.32
CA PRO A 470 9.17 34.88 -28.30
C PRO A 470 9.74 33.61 -28.94
N LYS A 471 10.73 33.00 -28.30
CA LYS A 471 11.25 31.70 -28.72
C LYS A 471 10.26 30.57 -28.38
N MET A 472 9.49 30.76 -27.31
CA MET A 472 8.46 29.82 -26.88
C MET A 472 7.23 30.55 -26.32
N ILE A 473 6.05 30.02 -26.66
CA ILE A 473 4.79 30.35 -26.02
C ILE A 473 4.45 29.19 -25.08
N THR A 474 4.10 29.51 -23.83
CA THR A 474 3.62 28.51 -22.87
C THR A 474 2.13 28.72 -22.61
N VAL A 475 1.37 27.63 -22.64
CA VAL A 475 -0.05 27.61 -22.29
C VAL A 475 -0.34 26.50 -21.30
N GLY A 476 -1.21 26.76 -20.34
CA GLY A 476 -1.47 25.88 -19.22
C GLY A 476 -1.71 26.72 -17.98
N ALA A 477 -2.59 26.25 -17.11
CA ALA A 477 -3.07 27.06 -16.00
C ALA A 477 -3.22 26.26 -14.71
N SER A 478 -2.89 26.91 -13.60
CA SER A 478 -3.20 26.42 -12.25
C SER A 478 -4.56 26.88 -11.75
N ALA A 479 -5.06 28.02 -12.24
CA ALA A 479 -6.30 28.62 -11.76
C ALA A 479 -7.10 29.28 -12.90
N TYR A 480 -7.34 28.55 -13.99
CA TYR A 480 -8.22 28.95 -15.09
C TYR A 480 -9.34 27.92 -15.26
N SER A 481 -10.60 28.34 -15.14
CA SER A 481 -11.76 27.44 -15.08
C SER A 481 -12.41 27.16 -16.44
N ARG A 482 -11.87 27.70 -17.54
CA ARG A 482 -12.47 27.56 -18.88
C ARG A 482 -11.65 26.66 -19.79
N THR A 483 -12.29 26.20 -20.85
CA THR A 483 -11.60 25.46 -21.91
C THR A 483 -10.53 26.32 -22.57
N ILE A 484 -9.34 25.73 -22.79
CA ILE A 484 -8.24 26.35 -23.53
C ILE A 484 -8.32 25.90 -25.00
N ASP A 485 -8.35 26.87 -25.92
CA ASP A 485 -8.24 26.64 -27.36
C ASP A 485 -6.78 26.38 -27.78
N PHE A 486 -6.37 25.10 -27.71
CA PHE A 486 -5.01 24.71 -28.10
C PHE A 486 -4.75 24.82 -29.60
N GLU A 487 -5.78 24.75 -30.45
CA GLU A 487 -5.61 24.93 -31.89
C GLU A 487 -5.22 26.37 -32.20
N ARG A 488 -5.93 27.35 -31.63
CA ARG A 488 -5.61 28.78 -31.75
C ARG A 488 -4.23 29.09 -31.20
N MET A 489 -3.86 28.53 -30.04
CA MET A 489 -2.51 28.66 -29.50
C MET A 489 -1.44 28.14 -30.46
N GLY A 490 -1.66 26.96 -31.05
CA GLY A 490 -0.75 26.37 -32.03
C GLY A 490 -0.61 27.22 -33.28
N LYS A 491 -1.71 27.81 -33.78
CA LYS A 491 -1.68 28.74 -34.92
C LYS A 491 -0.83 29.96 -34.61
N ILE A 492 -1.05 30.60 -33.45
CA ILE A 492 -0.30 31.79 -33.03
C ILE A 492 1.20 31.49 -32.91
N ALA A 493 1.57 30.39 -32.26
CA ALA A 493 2.98 30.01 -32.10
C ALA A 493 3.67 29.79 -33.45
N ARG A 494 3.02 29.07 -34.38
CA ARG A 494 3.55 28.85 -35.73
C ARG A 494 3.68 30.14 -36.53
N GLU A 495 2.68 31.03 -36.47
CA GLU A 495 2.72 32.34 -37.14
C GLU A 495 3.87 33.23 -36.63
N SER A 496 4.21 33.15 -35.35
CA SER A 496 5.32 33.91 -34.76
C SER A 496 6.69 33.20 -34.83
N GLY A 497 6.74 31.97 -35.35
CA GLY A 497 7.97 31.15 -35.36
C GLY A 497 8.42 30.66 -33.98
N ALA A 498 7.52 30.62 -33.01
CA ALA A 498 7.78 30.17 -31.64
C ALA A 498 7.44 28.68 -31.47
N TYR A 499 8.10 28.00 -30.53
CA TYR A 499 7.63 26.71 -30.04
C TYR A 499 6.37 26.87 -29.18
N LEU A 500 5.48 25.89 -29.20
CA LEU A 500 4.37 25.81 -28.23
C LEU A 500 4.62 24.71 -27.20
N LEU A 501 4.69 25.10 -25.93
CA LEU A 501 4.60 24.19 -24.78
C LEU A 501 3.20 24.28 -24.15
N ALA A 502 2.48 23.16 -24.12
CA ALA A 502 1.23 23.02 -23.38
C ALA A 502 1.45 22.25 -22.06
N ASP A 503 1.31 22.92 -20.92
CA ASP A 503 1.32 22.31 -19.60
C ASP A 503 -0.11 21.94 -19.17
N ILE A 504 -0.44 20.66 -19.28
CA ILE A 504 -1.78 20.13 -18.97
C ILE A 504 -1.89 19.61 -17.53
N ALA A 505 -0.94 19.89 -16.63
CA ALA A 505 -0.86 19.28 -15.31
C ALA A 505 -2.20 19.17 -14.56
N HIS A 506 -2.99 20.24 -14.59
CA HIS A 506 -4.29 20.32 -13.93
C HIS A 506 -5.40 19.54 -14.64
N ILE A 507 -5.40 19.51 -15.97
CA ILE A 507 -6.46 18.95 -16.81
C ILE A 507 -6.07 17.62 -17.48
N ALA A 508 -4.96 17.02 -17.09
CA ALA A 508 -4.41 15.82 -17.73
C ALA A 508 -5.40 14.65 -17.81
N GLY A 509 -6.17 14.41 -16.74
CA GLY A 509 -7.22 13.38 -16.74
C GLY A 509 -8.37 13.70 -17.70
N LEU A 510 -8.74 14.98 -17.83
CA LEU A 510 -9.79 15.44 -18.74
C LEU A 510 -9.33 15.37 -20.21
N VAL A 511 -8.08 15.72 -20.48
CA VAL A 511 -7.46 15.58 -21.80
C VAL A 511 -7.39 14.10 -22.20
N ALA A 512 -6.91 13.23 -21.31
CA ALA A 512 -6.81 11.79 -21.52
C ALA A 512 -8.16 11.11 -21.86
N THR A 513 -9.27 11.71 -21.44
CA THR A 513 -10.63 11.18 -21.63
C THR A 513 -11.44 11.91 -22.70
N GLY A 514 -10.85 12.93 -23.33
CA GLY A 514 -11.49 13.77 -24.34
C GLY A 514 -12.53 14.76 -23.81
N LEU A 515 -12.61 14.97 -22.49
CA LEU A 515 -13.50 15.95 -21.85
C LEU A 515 -12.90 17.37 -21.86
N HIS A 516 -11.62 17.50 -22.19
CA HIS A 516 -10.98 18.75 -22.55
C HIS A 516 -10.21 18.55 -23.86
N PRO A 517 -10.19 19.53 -24.79
CA PRO A 517 -9.42 19.44 -26.03
C PRO A 517 -7.96 19.03 -25.79
N SER A 518 -7.43 18.19 -26.68
CA SER A 518 -6.04 17.72 -26.62
C SER A 518 -5.08 18.73 -27.25
N PRO A 519 -3.98 19.11 -26.57
CA PRO A 519 -2.94 19.94 -27.17
C PRO A 519 -1.98 19.17 -28.07
N VAL A 520 -1.94 17.83 -28.01
CA VAL A 520 -0.92 17.00 -28.68
C VAL A 520 -0.83 17.25 -30.19
N PRO A 521 -1.93 17.43 -30.94
CA PRO A 521 -1.85 17.74 -32.38
C PRO A 521 -1.33 19.16 -32.68
N HIS A 522 -1.39 20.08 -31.71
CA HIS A 522 -1.19 21.50 -31.93
C HIS A 522 0.10 22.05 -31.31
N ALA A 523 0.60 21.42 -30.25
CA ALA A 523 1.80 21.81 -29.52
C ALA A 523 3.04 21.02 -29.99
N ASP A 524 4.22 21.60 -29.78
CA ASP A 524 5.50 20.91 -30.01
C ASP A 524 5.84 20.02 -28.82
N PHE A 525 5.48 20.48 -27.62
CA PHE A 525 5.71 19.81 -26.35
C PHE A 525 4.43 19.86 -25.50
N VAL A 526 4.14 18.77 -24.81
CA VAL A 526 3.11 18.73 -23.78
C VAL A 526 3.72 18.22 -22.49
N THR A 527 3.63 18.98 -21.42
CA THR A 527 4.09 18.55 -20.10
C THR A 527 2.91 18.33 -19.17
N SER A 528 3.10 17.46 -18.19
CA SER A 528 2.08 17.22 -17.18
C SER A 528 2.68 16.74 -15.86
N THR A 529 1.91 16.93 -14.80
CA THR A 529 2.02 16.11 -13.60
C THR A 529 1.14 14.86 -13.68
N THR A 530 1.42 13.86 -12.83
CA THR A 530 0.64 12.62 -12.79
C THR A 530 -0.35 12.51 -11.61
N HIS A 531 -0.30 13.40 -10.61
CA HIS A 531 -1.03 13.26 -9.33
C HIS A 531 -2.37 14.02 -9.22
N LYS A 532 -2.66 14.95 -10.14
CA LYS A 532 -3.85 15.82 -10.05
C LYS A 532 -5.10 15.08 -10.55
N THR A 533 -5.74 15.57 -11.61
CA THR A 533 -6.87 14.90 -12.25
C THR A 533 -6.50 13.52 -12.80
N LEU A 534 -5.22 13.25 -13.10
CA LEU A 534 -4.77 11.93 -13.55
C LEU A 534 -4.70 10.87 -12.42
N ARG A 535 -4.77 11.31 -11.15
CA ARG A 535 -4.91 10.44 -9.97
C ARG A 535 -3.81 9.37 -9.78
N GLY A 536 -2.58 9.70 -10.17
CA GLY A 536 -1.40 8.86 -10.00
C GLY A 536 -0.44 9.35 -8.91
N PRO A 537 0.83 8.87 -8.93
CA PRO A 537 1.82 9.30 -7.96
C PRO A 537 2.31 10.73 -8.25
N ARG A 538 3.02 11.33 -7.30
CA ARG A 538 3.75 12.57 -7.56
C ARG A 538 4.87 12.32 -8.58
N GLY A 539 4.87 13.07 -9.67
CA GLY A 539 5.74 12.83 -10.82
C GLY A 539 5.42 13.79 -11.97
N GLY A 540 6.30 13.83 -12.97
CA GLY A 540 6.14 14.56 -14.23
C GLY A 540 6.21 13.66 -15.46
N LEU A 541 5.80 14.20 -16.59
CA LEU A 541 5.76 13.55 -17.89
C LEU A 541 5.99 14.62 -18.97
N VAL A 542 6.78 14.28 -20.00
CA VAL A 542 6.94 15.08 -21.21
C VAL A 542 6.48 14.25 -22.40
N LEU A 543 5.58 14.79 -23.21
CA LEU A 543 5.14 14.23 -24.49
C LEU A 543 5.62 15.15 -25.61
N CYS A 544 6.09 14.56 -26.70
CA CYS A 544 6.51 15.32 -27.87
C CYS A 544 6.42 14.49 -29.15
N LYS A 545 6.69 15.15 -30.27
CA LYS A 545 6.92 14.49 -31.57
C LYS A 545 8.25 13.74 -31.55
N GLU A 546 8.35 12.66 -32.31
CA GLU A 546 9.54 11.79 -32.34
C GLU A 546 10.83 12.57 -32.67
N LYS A 547 10.74 13.58 -33.55
CA LYS A 547 11.87 14.45 -33.92
C LYS A 547 12.49 15.23 -32.76
N TYR A 548 11.84 15.31 -31.61
CA TYR A 548 12.33 15.98 -30.40
C TYR A 548 12.70 15.01 -29.27
N ALA A 549 12.52 13.70 -29.47
CA ALA A 549 12.69 12.69 -28.43
C ALA A 549 14.11 12.70 -27.86
N LYS A 550 15.12 12.75 -28.73
CA LYS A 550 16.53 12.70 -28.33
C LYS A 550 16.94 13.90 -27.47
N GLU A 551 16.52 15.11 -27.84
CA GLU A 551 16.83 16.34 -27.11
C GLU A 551 16.16 16.35 -25.73
N ILE A 552 14.88 15.96 -25.65
CA ILE A 552 14.14 15.85 -24.38
C ILE A 552 14.76 14.80 -23.47
N ASP A 553 15.07 13.61 -24.02
CA ASP A 553 15.64 12.52 -23.26
C ASP A 553 17.04 12.89 -22.75
N SER A 554 17.90 13.44 -23.63
CA SER A 554 19.25 13.88 -23.26
C SER A 554 19.23 15.01 -22.22
N GLN A 555 18.27 15.94 -22.32
CA GLN A 555 18.15 17.02 -21.35
C GLN A 555 17.60 16.52 -20.01
N THR A 556 16.68 15.55 -20.02
CA THR A 556 16.17 14.95 -18.79
C THR A 556 17.28 14.20 -18.07
N PHE A 557 17.99 13.34 -18.78
CA PHE A 557 19.20 12.65 -18.30
C PHE A 557 20.22 12.54 -19.45
N PRO A 558 21.49 12.95 -19.24
CA PRO A 558 22.11 13.39 -17.98
C PRO A 558 21.95 14.90 -17.69
N GLY A 559 21.11 15.64 -18.43
CA GLY A 559 21.09 17.10 -18.34
C GLY A 559 20.66 17.67 -16.97
N ILE A 560 19.47 17.33 -16.47
CA ILE A 560 18.91 17.94 -15.23
C ILE A 560 18.61 16.94 -14.10
N GLN A 561 18.67 15.64 -14.36
CA GLN A 561 18.43 14.59 -13.37
C GLN A 561 19.56 13.54 -13.41
N GLY A 562 19.71 12.80 -12.30
CA GLY A 562 20.52 11.57 -12.22
C GLY A 562 19.65 10.33 -12.45
N GLY A 563 19.71 9.35 -11.55
CA GLY A 563 18.92 8.12 -11.63
C GLY A 563 17.39 8.35 -11.62
N PRO A 564 16.63 7.68 -12.51
CA PRO A 564 15.16 7.74 -12.48
C PRO A 564 14.58 7.07 -11.22
N LEU A 565 13.48 7.60 -10.70
CA LEU A 565 12.77 7.00 -9.56
C LEU A 565 11.89 5.85 -10.05
N MET A 566 12.46 4.65 -10.11
CA MET A 566 11.79 3.49 -10.72
C MET A 566 10.48 3.08 -10.02
N HIS A 567 10.39 3.24 -8.71
CA HIS A 567 9.16 3.05 -7.94
C HIS A 567 8.05 4.04 -8.35
N VAL A 568 8.41 5.31 -8.59
CA VAL A 568 7.48 6.33 -9.11
C VAL A 568 7.07 5.99 -10.55
N ILE A 569 7.99 5.55 -11.39
CA ILE A 569 7.68 5.16 -12.78
C ILE A 569 6.74 3.95 -12.81
N ALA A 570 6.93 2.96 -11.93
CA ALA A 570 6.00 1.85 -11.76
C ALA A 570 4.61 2.33 -11.34
N ALA A 571 4.55 3.21 -10.35
CA ALA A 571 3.31 3.83 -9.89
C ALA A 571 2.62 4.65 -11.00
N LYS A 572 3.38 5.35 -11.86
CA LYS A 572 2.86 6.02 -13.06
C LYS A 572 2.29 5.00 -14.05
N ALA A 573 2.98 3.89 -14.30
CA ALA A 573 2.49 2.83 -15.18
C ALA A 573 1.14 2.27 -14.72
N VAL A 574 0.97 2.06 -13.40
CA VAL A 574 -0.31 1.62 -12.80
C VAL A 574 -1.39 2.68 -13.03
N CYS A 575 -1.11 3.94 -12.69
CA CYS A 575 -2.02 5.07 -12.93
C CYS A 575 -2.46 5.16 -14.40
N PHE A 576 -1.54 5.05 -15.36
CA PHE A 576 -1.89 5.11 -16.78
C PHE A 576 -2.74 3.92 -17.21
N LYS A 577 -2.51 2.73 -16.65
CA LYS A 577 -3.36 1.56 -16.89
C LYS A 577 -4.78 1.79 -16.37
N GLU A 578 -4.94 2.36 -15.18
CA GLU A 578 -6.25 2.73 -14.65
C GLU A 578 -6.93 3.80 -15.52
N ALA A 579 -6.16 4.79 -15.97
CA ALA A 579 -6.67 5.88 -16.81
C ALA A 579 -7.14 5.42 -18.20
N LEU A 580 -6.62 4.30 -18.71
CA LEU A 580 -7.05 3.66 -19.95
C LEU A 580 -8.39 2.91 -19.81
N LEU A 581 -8.89 2.67 -18.59
CA LEU A 581 -10.15 1.95 -18.38
C LEU A 581 -11.36 2.86 -18.62
N PRO A 582 -12.49 2.33 -19.15
CA PRO A 582 -13.72 3.11 -19.34
C PRO A 582 -14.25 3.77 -18.05
N SER A 583 -14.06 3.13 -16.90
CA SER A 583 -14.45 3.66 -15.59
C SER A 583 -13.75 4.97 -15.24
N PHE A 584 -12.54 5.20 -15.75
CA PHE A 584 -11.84 6.46 -15.54
C PHE A 584 -12.50 7.63 -16.28
N LYS A 585 -13.05 7.39 -17.48
CA LYS A 585 -13.83 8.41 -18.19
C LYS A 585 -15.10 8.78 -17.43
N LEU A 586 -15.84 7.80 -16.91
CA LEU A 586 -17.02 8.03 -16.06
C LEU A 586 -16.66 8.85 -14.81
N TYR A 587 -15.52 8.56 -14.19
CA TYR A 587 -14.97 9.35 -13.09
C TYR A 587 -14.74 10.81 -13.50
N GLN A 588 -14.06 11.07 -14.62
CA GLN A 588 -13.80 12.44 -15.07
C GLN A 588 -15.08 13.20 -15.46
N GLU A 589 -16.07 12.52 -16.05
CA GLU A 589 -17.39 13.10 -16.31
C GLU A 589 -18.07 13.54 -15.00
N GLN A 590 -17.96 12.72 -13.95
CA GLN A 590 -18.46 13.09 -12.61
C GLN A 590 -17.67 14.26 -12.02
N VAL A 591 -16.34 14.35 -12.22
CA VAL A 591 -15.51 15.48 -11.76
C VAL A 591 -16.04 16.80 -12.32
N VAL A 592 -16.31 16.85 -13.64
CA VAL A 592 -16.84 18.05 -14.31
C VAL A 592 -18.27 18.37 -13.86
N ARG A 593 -19.15 17.36 -13.74
CA ARG A 593 -20.52 17.56 -13.21
C ARG A 593 -20.51 18.10 -11.79
N ASN A 594 -19.65 17.56 -10.94
CA ASN A 594 -19.45 18.02 -9.57
C ASN A 594 -18.94 19.46 -9.53
N ALA A 595 -17.94 19.81 -10.35
CA ALA A 595 -17.41 21.18 -10.39
C ALA A 595 -18.48 22.19 -10.80
N ARG A 596 -19.33 21.83 -11.78
CA ARG A 596 -20.48 22.64 -12.18
C ARG A 596 -21.50 22.77 -11.04
N ALA A 597 -21.87 21.66 -10.38
CA ALA A 597 -22.83 21.68 -9.27
C ALA A 597 -22.34 22.52 -8.08
N LEU A 598 -21.06 22.40 -7.71
CA LEU A 598 -20.44 23.23 -6.68
C LEU A 598 -20.46 24.71 -7.08
N GLY A 599 -20.10 25.02 -8.33
CA GLY A 599 -20.14 26.39 -8.86
C GLY A 599 -21.55 27.00 -8.83
N GLU A 600 -22.57 26.27 -9.26
CA GLU A 600 -23.96 26.75 -9.21
C GLU A 600 -24.46 26.92 -7.77
N GLY A 601 -24.04 26.07 -6.83
CA GLY A 601 -24.29 26.27 -5.39
C GLY A 601 -23.67 27.56 -4.86
N MET A 602 -22.41 27.83 -5.18
CA MET A 602 -21.74 29.08 -4.77
C MET A 602 -22.42 30.33 -5.35
N LYS A 603 -22.85 30.27 -6.62
CA LYS A 603 -23.62 31.37 -7.24
C LYS A 603 -24.97 31.58 -6.56
N ARG A 604 -25.71 30.50 -6.29
CA ARG A 604 -26.98 30.54 -5.57
C ARG A 604 -26.82 31.21 -4.20
N ASN A 605 -25.69 30.99 -3.54
CA ASN A 605 -25.36 31.59 -2.25
C ASN A 605 -24.76 33.01 -2.38
N GLY A 606 -24.81 33.59 -3.59
CA GLY A 606 -24.46 34.98 -3.87
C GLY A 606 -22.97 35.26 -4.03
N PHE A 607 -22.15 34.25 -4.33
CA PHE A 607 -20.73 34.46 -4.62
C PHE A 607 -20.48 34.66 -6.12
N ARG A 608 -19.59 35.60 -6.46
CA ARG A 608 -19.13 35.79 -7.82
C ARG A 608 -18.07 34.73 -8.16
N LEU A 609 -18.24 34.09 -9.31
CA LEU A 609 -17.22 33.20 -9.86
C LEU A 609 -16.44 33.90 -10.96
N VAL A 610 -15.11 33.78 -10.92
CA VAL A 610 -14.25 34.27 -12.01
C VAL A 610 -14.61 33.54 -13.30
N SER A 611 -14.72 34.30 -14.39
CA SER A 611 -15.21 33.92 -15.71
C SER A 611 -16.66 33.42 -15.74
N GLY A 612 -17.41 33.54 -14.64
CA GLY A 612 -18.83 33.18 -14.53
C GLY A 612 -19.13 31.68 -14.33
N GLY A 613 -18.14 30.82 -14.07
CA GLY A 613 -18.35 29.37 -13.92
C GLY A 613 -17.14 28.53 -14.32
N THR A 614 -17.38 27.27 -14.68
CA THR A 614 -16.33 26.30 -15.03
C THR A 614 -16.73 25.34 -16.15
N ASP A 615 -15.74 24.98 -16.96
CA ASP A 615 -15.78 23.94 -17.99
C ASP A 615 -14.86 22.75 -17.62
N ASN A 616 -14.19 22.79 -16.47
CA ASN A 616 -13.21 21.79 -16.03
C ASN A 616 -13.43 21.38 -14.56
N HIS A 617 -12.38 20.94 -13.86
CA HIS A 617 -12.45 20.37 -12.52
C HIS A 617 -12.35 21.39 -11.37
N LEU A 618 -12.17 22.68 -11.69
CA LEU A 618 -11.97 23.73 -10.70
C LEU A 618 -12.81 24.97 -10.98
N LEU A 619 -13.01 25.79 -9.94
CA LEU A 619 -13.58 27.12 -10.04
C LEU A 619 -12.88 28.07 -9.06
N LEU A 620 -12.97 29.36 -9.35
CA LEU A 620 -12.32 30.42 -8.59
C LEU A 620 -13.40 31.38 -8.07
N VAL A 621 -13.54 31.46 -6.75
CA VAL A 621 -14.57 32.22 -6.05
C VAL A 621 -13.97 33.53 -5.57
N ASP A 622 -14.62 34.65 -5.87
CA ASP A 622 -14.25 35.96 -5.36
C ASP A 622 -14.85 36.18 -3.97
N VAL A 623 -13.98 36.17 -2.95
CA VAL A 623 -14.34 36.47 -1.57
C VAL A 623 -14.01 37.92 -1.20
N GLY A 624 -13.14 38.57 -1.98
CA GLY A 624 -12.74 39.96 -1.84
C GLY A 624 -13.91 40.92 -2.00
N ALA A 625 -14.85 40.61 -2.90
CA ALA A 625 -16.09 41.38 -3.08
C ALA A 625 -16.95 41.46 -1.82
N ARG A 626 -16.75 40.56 -0.84
CA ARG A 626 -17.42 40.56 0.48
C ARG A 626 -16.54 41.10 1.61
N GLY A 627 -15.40 41.70 1.30
CA GLY A 627 -14.47 42.27 2.27
C GLY A 627 -13.52 41.27 2.93
N PHE A 628 -13.63 39.96 2.65
CA PHE A 628 -12.73 38.95 3.20
C PHE A 628 -11.45 38.80 2.38
N THR A 629 -10.36 38.33 3.01
CA THR A 629 -9.18 37.86 2.29
C THR A 629 -9.25 36.35 2.05
N GLY A 630 -8.65 35.87 0.97
CA GLY A 630 -8.56 34.44 0.70
C GLY A 630 -7.83 33.69 1.82
N LYS A 631 -6.82 34.33 2.44
CA LYS A 631 -6.10 33.80 3.61
C LYS A 631 -7.03 33.56 4.81
N ASP A 632 -7.86 34.52 5.17
CA ASP A 632 -8.74 34.39 6.33
C ASP A 632 -9.85 33.38 6.07
N CYS A 633 -10.40 33.37 4.85
CA CYS A 633 -11.36 32.36 4.39
C CYS A 633 -10.78 30.94 4.48
N GLN A 634 -9.54 30.75 4.01
CA GLN A 634 -8.86 29.46 4.09
C GLN A 634 -8.73 29.00 5.54
N ALA A 635 -8.27 29.85 6.45
CA ALA A 635 -8.09 29.48 7.85
C ALA A 635 -9.42 29.09 8.53
N ALA A 636 -10.51 29.82 8.25
CA ALA A 636 -11.82 29.51 8.80
C ALA A 636 -12.40 28.20 8.25
N LEU A 637 -12.25 27.96 6.95
CA LEU A 637 -12.70 26.72 6.30
C LEU A 637 -11.86 25.50 6.76
N ASP A 638 -10.54 25.65 6.93
CA ASP A 638 -9.67 24.61 7.49
C ASP A 638 -10.12 24.23 8.91
N ALA A 639 -10.48 25.21 9.75
CA ALA A 639 -11.03 24.96 11.09
C ALA A 639 -12.38 24.24 11.07
N ALA A 640 -13.19 24.46 10.02
CA ALA A 640 -14.43 23.74 9.78
C ALA A 640 -14.23 22.37 9.11
N GLY A 641 -12.99 21.98 8.78
CA GLY A 641 -12.69 20.70 8.13
C GLY A 641 -12.89 20.69 6.60
N ILE A 642 -12.94 21.86 5.97
CA ILE A 642 -13.03 22.03 4.51
C ILE A 642 -11.71 22.60 4.01
N THR A 643 -10.89 21.77 3.39
CA THR A 643 -9.53 22.14 3.00
C THR A 643 -9.51 22.72 1.58
N ILE A 644 -9.13 23.99 1.46
CA ILE A 644 -9.09 24.76 0.21
C ILE A 644 -7.77 25.51 0.10
N ASN A 645 -7.53 26.18 -1.05
CA ASN A 645 -6.43 27.11 -1.16
C ASN A 645 -6.91 28.54 -1.46
N LYS A 646 -6.35 29.53 -0.75
CA LYS A 646 -6.40 30.93 -1.20
C LYS A 646 -5.75 31.06 -2.57
N ASN A 647 -6.25 31.98 -3.39
CA ASN A 647 -5.76 32.18 -4.74
C ASN A 647 -5.98 33.62 -5.18
N THR A 648 -5.02 34.21 -5.89
CA THR A 648 -5.24 35.49 -6.56
C THR A 648 -6.31 35.33 -7.64
N ILE A 649 -6.97 36.43 -7.98
CA ILE A 649 -7.94 36.49 -9.09
C ILE A 649 -7.40 37.45 -10.16
N PRO A 650 -7.92 37.42 -11.41
CA PRO A 650 -7.53 38.39 -12.42
C PRO A 650 -7.66 39.83 -11.92
N PHE A 651 -6.69 40.68 -12.30
CA PHE A 651 -6.62 42.08 -11.86
C PHE A 651 -6.50 42.28 -10.34
N GLU A 652 -5.83 41.34 -9.67
CA GLU A 652 -5.57 41.35 -8.22
C GLU A 652 -4.97 42.69 -7.74
N THR A 653 -5.51 43.19 -6.62
CA THR A 653 -5.03 44.42 -5.96
C THR A 653 -4.34 44.14 -4.62
N ARG A 654 -4.52 42.93 -4.07
CA ARG A 654 -3.91 42.51 -2.80
C ARG A 654 -2.61 41.75 -3.02
N SER A 655 -1.84 41.60 -1.94
CA SER A 655 -0.65 40.75 -1.98
C SER A 655 -1.02 39.28 -2.23
N PRO A 656 -0.17 38.48 -2.89
CA PRO A 656 -0.37 37.03 -3.04
C PRO A 656 -0.51 36.26 -1.71
N PHE A 657 -0.01 36.83 -0.60
CA PHE A 657 -0.14 36.24 0.74
C PHE A 657 -1.53 36.43 1.36
N GLN A 658 -2.29 37.42 0.91
CA GLN A 658 -3.67 37.67 1.32
C GLN A 658 -4.67 37.12 0.30
N ALA A 659 -4.49 37.52 -0.96
CA ALA A 659 -5.34 37.20 -2.11
C ALA A 659 -6.82 37.60 -1.98
N SER A 660 -7.50 37.79 -3.10
CA SER A 660 -8.93 38.14 -3.14
C SER A 660 -9.86 36.98 -3.46
N GLY A 661 -9.33 35.78 -3.74
CA GLY A 661 -10.13 34.61 -4.05
C GLY A 661 -9.76 33.35 -3.28
N ILE A 662 -10.62 32.34 -3.43
CA ILE A 662 -10.37 30.94 -3.05
C ILE A 662 -10.58 30.05 -4.27
N ARG A 663 -9.73 29.04 -4.44
CA ARG A 663 -9.82 28.07 -5.54
C ARG A 663 -10.35 26.76 -4.99
N LEU A 664 -11.41 26.26 -5.61
CA LEU A 664 -12.07 25.01 -5.25
C LEU A 664 -11.95 24.04 -6.41
N GLY A 665 -11.66 22.78 -6.14
CA GLY A 665 -11.67 21.72 -7.15
C GLY A 665 -12.26 20.43 -6.62
N THR A 666 -12.86 19.67 -7.55
CA THR A 666 -13.64 18.48 -7.24
C THR A 666 -12.97 17.10 -7.43
N PRO A 667 -11.71 16.93 -7.90
CA PRO A 667 -11.15 15.59 -8.11
C PRO A 667 -11.15 14.68 -6.89
N ALA A 668 -10.71 15.20 -5.73
CA ALA A 668 -10.55 14.41 -4.50
C ALA A 668 -11.90 13.93 -3.93
N VAL A 669 -12.86 14.85 -3.75
CA VAL A 669 -14.23 14.49 -3.32
C VAL A 669 -14.94 13.56 -4.30
N THR A 670 -14.70 13.71 -5.60
CA THR A 670 -15.27 12.80 -6.61
C THR A 670 -14.65 11.41 -6.51
N THR A 671 -13.35 11.30 -6.20
CA THR A 671 -12.69 10.00 -5.99
C THR A 671 -13.30 9.25 -4.79
N ARG A 672 -13.75 9.97 -3.76
CA ARG A 672 -14.49 9.40 -2.61
C ARG A 672 -15.90 8.91 -2.96
N GLY A 673 -16.42 9.25 -4.15
CA GLY A 673 -17.74 8.86 -4.61
C GLY A 673 -18.83 9.93 -4.43
N MET A 674 -18.49 11.13 -3.97
CA MET A 674 -19.45 12.23 -3.83
C MET A 674 -19.97 12.70 -5.21
N LYS A 675 -21.23 13.12 -5.26
CA LYS A 675 -21.93 13.54 -6.49
C LYS A 675 -22.52 14.94 -6.34
N GLU A 676 -23.33 15.34 -7.31
CA GLU A 676 -23.89 16.69 -7.42
C GLU A 676 -24.68 17.13 -6.17
N GLY A 677 -25.40 16.20 -5.53
CA GLY A 677 -26.15 16.47 -4.29
C GLY A 677 -25.23 16.85 -3.13
N GLU A 678 -24.13 16.12 -2.95
CA GLU A 678 -23.11 16.45 -1.96
C GLU A 678 -22.42 17.78 -2.30
N MET A 679 -22.16 18.07 -3.58
CA MET A 679 -21.54 19.35 -3.98
C MET A 679 -22.43 20.56 -3.63
N ALA A 680 -23.75 20.43 -3.73
CA ALA A 680 -24.68 21.47 -3.30
C ALA A 680 -24.59 21.69 -1.78
N ALA A 681 -24.58 20.62 -0.99
CA ALA A 681 -24.44 20.71 0.47
C ALA A 681 -23.09 21.30 0.88
N ILE A 682 -22.01 20.98 0.16
CA ILE A 682 -20.67 21.55 0.38
C ILE A 682 -20.67 23.05 0.08
N ALA A 683 -21.31 23.50 -1.01
CA ALA A 683 -21.43 24.92 -1.30
C ALA A 683 -22.15 25.69 -0.18
N ASP A 684 -23.20 25.09 0.39
CA ASP A 684 -23.95 25.66 1.50
C ASP A 684 -23.07 25.74 2.77
N MET A 685 -22.37 24.67 3.13
CA MET A 685 -21.42 24.66 4.25
C MET A 685 -20.31 25.71 4.10
N ILE A 686 -19.71 25.83 2.91
CA ILE A 686 -18.71 26.88 2.63
C ILE A 686 -19.33 28.26 2.84
N SER A 687 -20.54 28.46 2.32
CA SER A 687 -21.21 29.77 2.40
C SER A 687 -21.55 30.15 3.83
N GLU A 688 -22.01 29.20 4.65
CA GLU A 688 -22.28 29.39 6.09
C GLU A 688 -21.03 29.86 6.84
N VAL A 689 -19.88 29.20 6.65
CA VAL A 689 -18.60 29.63 7.25
C VAL A 689 -18.20 31.02 6.78
N LEU A 690 -18.44 31.35 5.51
CA LEU A 690 -18.07 32.63 4.92
C LEU A 690 -19.08 33.77 5.22
N LEU A 691 -20.21 33.52 5.87
CA LEU A 691 -21.10 34.58 6.34
C LEU A 691 -20.49 35.31 7.54
N ASP A 692 -19.94 34.57 8.50
CA ASP A 692 -19.14 35.09 9.60
C ASP A 692 -17.98 34.14 9.94
N ILE A 693 -16.80 34.45 9.41
CA ILE A 693 -15.58 33.64 9.59
C ILE A 693 -15.08 33.60 11.04
N LYS A 694 -15.65 34.40 11.96
CA LYS A 694 -15.28 34.43 13.39
C LYS A 694 -16.28 33.70 14.28
N ASP A 695 -17.41 33.26 13.76
CA ASP A 695 -18.44 32.55 14.53
C ASP A 695 -18.02 31.10 14.81
N ILE A 696 -17.45 30.89 16.00
CA ILE A 696 -16.93 29.60 16.45
C ILE A 696 -18.04 28.53 16.49
N ASP A 697 -19.27 28.89 16.81
CA ASP A 697 -20.37 27.92 16.91
C ASP A 697 -20.80 27.45 15.52
N THR A 698 -20.88 28.37 14.54
CA THR A 698 -21.07 28.01 13.14
C THR A 698 -19.94 27.10 12.63
N LEU A 699 -18.66 27.43 12.92
CA LEU A 699 -17.51 26.62 12.52
C LEU A 699 -17.60 25.19 13.10
N ARG A 700 -18.00 25.04 14.37
CA ARG A 700 -18.17 23.73 15.02
C ARG A 700 -19.34 22.93 14.42
N ASN A 701 -20.47 23.59 14.16
CA ASN A 701 -21.64 22.95 13.55
C ASN A 701 -21.33 22.46 12.13
N VAL A 702 -20.63 23.27 11.33
CA VAL A 702 -20.17 22.86 10.00
C VAL A 702 -19.16 21.72 10.11
N ARG A 703 -18.21 21.77 11.06
CA ARG A 703 -17.26 20.66 11.30
C ARG A 703 -17.97 19.34 11.58
N GLN A 704 -19.03 19.36 12.38
CA GLN A 704 -19.82 18.16 12.67
C GLN A 704 -20.50 17.61 11.42
N ARG A 705 -21.12 18.47 10.60
CA ARG A 705 -21.72 18.07 9.30
C ARG A 705 -20.69 17.55 8.31
N VAL A 706 -19.48 18.11 8.31
CA VAL A 706 -18.34 17.62 7.52
C VAL A 706 -17.96 16.19 7.94
N LEU A 707 -17.86 15.91 9.25
CA LEU A 707 -17.59 14.57 9.76
C LEU A 707 -18.69 13.57 9.36
N GLU A 708 -19.95 13.95 9.49
CA GLU A 708 -21.10 13.12 9.09
C GLU A 708 -21.11 12.84 7.58
N LEU A 709 -20.82 13.84 6.76
CA LEU A 709 -20.77 13.68 5.32
C LEU A 709 -19.60 12.77 4.92
N THR A 710 -18.40 13.03 5.43
CA THR A 710 -17.19 12.27 5.08
C THR A 710 -17.26 10.81 5.54
N ALA A 711 -17.91 10.52 6.68
CA ALA A 711 -18.13 9.15 7.17
C ALA A 711 -18.96 8.28 6.20
N ARG A 712 -19.83 8.90 5.37
CA ARG A 712 -20.59 8.19 4.32
C ARG A 712 -19.75 7.81 3.10
N PHE A 713 -18.55 8.37 2.97
CA PHE A 713 -17.68 8.21 1.81
C PHE A 713 -16.23 7.91 2.25
N PRO A 714 -15.97 6.76 2.91
CA PRO A 714 -14.64 6.43 3.43
C PRO A 714 -13.60 6.29 2.32
N LEU A 715 -12.35 6.64 2.61
CA LEU A 715 -11.20 6.31 1.77
C LEU A 715 -10.76 4.86 2.01
N PRO A 716 -10.14 4.20 1.01
CA PRO A 716 -9.85 2.76 1.06
C PRO A 716 -8.64 2.37 1.93
N TYR A 717 -8.14 3.24 2.81
CA TYR A 717 -6.93 3.04 3.62
C TYR A 717 -7.03 3.59 5.05
#